data_AF-A0A842R098-F1
#
_entry.id   AF-A0A842R098-F1
#
_cell.length_a   1.000
_cell.length_b   1.000
_cell.length_c   1.000
_cell.angle_alpha   90.00
_cell.angle_beta   90.00
_cell.angle_gamma   90.00
#
_symmetry.space_group_name_H-M   'P 1'
#
loop_
_entity.id
_entity.type
_entity.pdbx_description
1 polymer ?
#
loop_
_entity_poly.entity_id
_entity_poly.type
_entity_poly.pdbx_seq_one_letter_code
_entity_poly.pdbx_strand_id
1 'polypeptide(L)'
;MNEITRESSKTGEKKQRKKKLAVAASIIAIMATSIYPVIACMFHDNGTVQRSTWFIKPTSGELPYILMEDLVSVRGNGRIEWMHHGRTNLDIAHPDQGWTFSAKDYLDGTNVSLHCQMITAGITLESGTGFASVNGSEREAPWLQATTAGSQVITTVMIPRNGTDPLPTIDVQNSSKSENAMRLLHPGTVDYFWTAMKPNGGIMGTVMDSLKATASACLVRINGSGSMEAIAFRDAMRVQNGSTSLFSANSPVSGCLTLVAGNISGTIHTRKQGTILSLAMPDPGIITINGSVLDPSKVSHQAGILSLEPDMVGELVIGSQQANPPSLERTLLPRVSGAWCISRLEEMDHPYLLFNASSLPALVAGWTGSGNLSLFYSDLESRAINYEKEYVDATGKLNITEGKKWKSGILVLWWALDYLQTGNATKFDYLKQFFQFLPEFVFLQRQDLDISFNGFMAAIALDVIAGSLDAGEMRELGGHLEQFVKPLDEARDILPMNNHLALGMGAVGCVGIVTKNAMYIQHAIDAFTQYFDNVLHDGVPVESFIYSSYGSIDSAFFTRAMTRLGFIDYFIEGSPLDRFMNRSITVLNPVGSWPNYEDSSIDGSLLLRIRLYSHLTSNELLRQHVAYFINIQGDSSQFEVGSSSHKILELFTWKPLASPAPPAVKWLSWASRKGGIACLRTGWDADAVFISMNAKTFHQSHTRLDELSFEICAYGALLSMNTGYPGWKKEHHAYTVSTMGSNTILLGGEDQQRETCGGIGFVALSNATDIITMDSGALYTHPFHPLSNPILLVMIISIQGMMVLLAVTTILRARHQVSEIRAMAENEAQVATSRNSIDYMEVESASTPSVKGNFMKCLEGTRQLLGNALDGLDSRLAGIQATVRWPRWTFLAMLHAFFTFRIWSFFSSIMRKLQQWRFSPDKQLIDIILLVTWLVIFITPIIPSLACRRFSKNVATIVQDDSVKKKFPRRWVLATISTAPILMLVSWLAWSKDRFIMDLFSKSFGTIAGAATGVLQWFVFHWFILAGLNILVLILVLLVIRGSRTGIIRRVLGRILILSAIMLLAWLAIGMVLHGMLNAFTIETFFV
;
A
#
# COMPACT_ATOMS: atom_id res chain seq x y z
N MET A 1 -11.59 -52.16 -59.42
CA MET A 1 -11.00 -52.72 -58.18
C MET A 1 -9.82 -51.88 -57.67
N ASN A 2 -8.79 -51.58 -58.48
CA ASN A 2 -7.65 -50.74 -58.06
C ASN A 2 -8.00 -49.29 -57.66
N GLU A 3 -9.06 -48.69 -58.21
CA GLU A 3 -9.55 -47.37 -57.78
C GLU A 3 -10.24 -47.38 -56.41
N ILE A 4 -11.01 -48.44 -56.11
CA ILE A 4 -11.71 -48.60 -54.82
C ILE A 4 -10.69 -48.75 -53.67
N THR A 5 -9.58 -49.47 -53.91
CA THR A 5 -8.47 -49.59 -52.95
C THR A 5 -7.72 -48.25 -52.77
N ARG A 6 -7.69 -47.40 -53.81
CA ARG A 6 -7.05 -46.08 -53.77
C ARG A 6 -7.90 -45.03 -53.06
N GLU A 7 -9.23 -45.12 -53.15
CA GLU A 7 -10.14 -44.27 -52.39
C GLU A 7 -10.21 -44.65 -50.91
N SER A 8 -10.26 -45.96 -50.60
CA SER A 8 -10.24 -46.48 -49.23
C SER A 8 -9.00 -46.01 -48.44
N SER A 9 -7.81 -46.02 -49.06
CA SER A 9 -6.58 -45.52 -48.41
C SER A 9 -6.59 -44.00 -48.15
N LYS A 10 -7.18 -43.20 -49.05
CA LYS A 10 -7.35 -41.75 -48.88
C LYS A 10 -8.33 -41.39 -47.76
N THR A 11 -9.38 -42.19 -47.56
CA THR A 11 -10.32 -42.00 -46.42
C THR A 11 -9.67 -42.33 -45.08
N GLY A 12 -8.83 -43.37 -45.00
CA GLY A 12 -8.05 -43.70 -43.81
C GLY A 12 -7.09 -42.58 -43.41
N GLU A 13 -6.36 -42.02 -44.38
CA GLU A 13 -5.40 -40.94 -44.15
C GLU A 13 -6.10 -39.64 -43.72
N LYS A 14 -7.28 -39.32 -44.27
CA LYS A 14 -8.12 -38.19 -43.83
C LYS A 14 -8.63 -38.37 -42.40
N LYS A 15 -9.07 -39.56 -42.01
CA LYS A 15 -9.53 -39.87 -40.65
C LYS A 15 -8.37 -39.75 -39.65
N GLN A 16 -7.18 -40.23 -40.04
CA GLN A 16 -5.97 -40.13 -39.22
C GLN A 16 -5.50 -38.68 -39.07
N ARG A 17 -5.61 -37.84 -40.10
CA ARG A 17 -5.24 -36.42 -40.05
C ARG A 17 -6.20 -35.59 -39.18
N LYS A 18 -7.51 -35.86 -39.24
CA LYS A 18 -8.50 -35.28 -38.32
C LYS A 18 -8.22 -35.67 -36.86
N LYS A 19 -7.89 -36.95 -36.62
CA LYS A 19 -7.51 -37.45 -35.29
C LYS A 19 -6.26 -36.73 -34.76
N LYS A 20 -5.22 -36.55 -35.58
CA LYS A 20 -3.99 -35.82 -35.20
C LYS A 20 -4.25 -34.34 -34.88
N LEU A 21 -5.10 -33.65 -35.64
CA LEU A 21 -5.47 -32.25 -35.38
C LEU A 21 -6.32 -32.09 -34.13
N ALA A 22 -7.28 -32.99 -33.89
CA ALA A 22 -8.06 -33.00 -32.67
C ALA A 22 -7.17 -33.24 -31.44
N VAL A 23 -6.23 -34.20 -31.51
CA VAL A 23 -5.26 -34.45 -30.46
C VAL A 23 -4.36 -33.24 -30.20
N ALA A 24 -3.82 -32.59 -31.24
CA ALA A 24 -3.00 -31.39 -31.08
C ALA A 24 -3.77 -30.23 -30.42
N ALA A 25 -5.03 -30.03 -30.81
CA ALA A 25 -5.88 -29.01 -30.20
C ALA A 25 -6.24 -29.33 -28.74
N SER A 26 -6.53 -30.60 -28.43
CA SER A 26 -6.72 -31.04 -27.04
C SER A 26 -5.47 -30.86 -26.21
N ILE A 27 -4.28 -31.13 -26.76
CA ILE A 27 -3.00 -30.89 -26.07
C ILE A 27 -2.80 -29.40 -25.79
N ILE A 28 -3.05 -28.52 -26.76
CA ILE A 28 -2.94 -27.06 -26.57
C ILE A 28 -3.95 -26.58 -25.52
N ALA A 29 -5.18 -27.09 -25.55
CA ALA A 29 -6.21 -26.76 -24.56
C ALA A 29 -5.80 -27.23 -23.15
N ILE A 30 -5.30 -28.46 -23.02
CA ILE A 30 -4.80 -29.01 -21.74
C ILE A 30 -3.63 -28.17 -21.22
N MET A 31 -2.65 -27.88 -22.07
CA MET A 31 -1.50 -27.02 -21.73
C MET A 31 -1.98 -25.64 -21.26
N ALA A 32 -2.90 -25.01 -22.00
CA ALA A 32 -3.49 -23.72 -21.65
C ALA A 32 -4.14 -23.79 -20.26
N THR A 33 -4.97 -24.79 -19.99
CA THR A 33 -5.64 -24.97 -18.69
C THR A 33 -4.68 -25.31 -17.55
N SER A 34 -3.54 -25.97 -17.83
CA SER A 34 -2.56 -26.35 -16.82
C SER A 34 -1.61 -25.23 -16.39
N ILE A 35 -1.51 -24.14 -17.16
CA ILE A 35 -0.66 -22.99 -16.80
C ILE A 35 -1.16 -22.29 -15.54
N TYR A 36 -2.48 -22.15 -15.38
CA TYR A 36 -3.05 -21.46 -14.22
C TYR A 36 -2.72 -22.17 -12.90
N PRO A 37 -2.94 -23.48 -12.74
CA PRO A 37 -2.51 -24.22 -11.54
C PRO A 37 -1.01 -24.10 -11.28
N VAL A 38 -0.17 -24.16 -12.31
CA VAL A 38 1.29 -24.00 -12.13
C VAL A 38 1.63 -22.61 -11.61
N ILE A 39 1.06 -21.56 -12.19
CA ILE A 39 1.28 -20.17 -11.73
C ILE A 39 0.73 -19.98 -10.31
N ALA A 40 -0.44 -20.53 -10.01
CA ALA A 40 -1.04 -20.47 -8.67
C ALA A 40 -0.26 -21.28 -7.63
N CYS A 41 0.45 -22.33 -8.03
CA CYS A 41 1.37 -23.06 -7.16
C CYS A 41 2.69 -22.30 -6.95
N MET A 42 3.15 -21.52 -7.94
CA MET A 42 4.38 -20.71 -7.82
C MET A 42 4.17 -19.47 -6.96
N PHE A 43 3.02 -18.81 -7.11
CA PHE A 43 2.65 -17.66 -6.30
C PHE A 43 1.66 -18.12 -5.25
N HIS A 44 2.20 -18.59 -4.14
CA HIS A 44 1.43 -19.17 -3.06
C HIS A 44 0.57 -18.13 -2.35
N ASP A 45 -0.40 -18.64 -1.61
CA ASP A 45 -1.27 -17.90 -0.73
C ASP A 45 -1.24 -18.67 0.58
N ASN A 46 -0.48 -18.15 1.55
CA ASN A 46 -0.22 -18.86 2.79
C ASN A 46 -1.42 -18.84 3.73
N GLY A 47 -2.37 -17.93 3.48
CA GLY A 47 -3.60 -17.85 4.24
C GLY A 47 -4.03 -16.42 4.55
N THR A 48 -4.92 -16.33 5.53
CA THR A 48 -5.44 -15.06 6.06
C THR A 48 -5.51 -15.13 7.57
N VAL A 49 -5.35 -13.98 8.21
CA VAL A 49 -5.49 -13.79 9.66
C VAL A 49 -6.53 -12.70 9.90
N GLN A 50 -7.48 -12.96 10.79
CA GLN A 50 -8.35 -11.95 11.35
C GLN A 50 -8.09 -11.89 12.86
N ARG A 51 -7.58 -10.75 13.34
CA ARG A 51 -7.23 -10.52 14.74
C ARG A 51 -8.36 -9.76 15.42
N SER A 52 -8.89 -10.29 16.51
CA SER A 52 -9.82 -9.57 17.39
C SER A 52 -9.18 -9.39 18.76
N THR A 53 -9.08 -8.14 19.19
CA THR A 53 -8.55 -7.77 20.50
C THR A 53 -9.70 -7.28 21.36
N TRP A 54 -9.89 -7.95 22.50
CA TRP A 54 -10.82 -7.57 23.54
C TRP A 54 -9.99 -7.00 24.68
N PHE A 55 -10.21 -5.73 25.01
CA PHE A 55 -9.51 -5.05 26.10
C PHE A 55 -10.48 -4.81 27.24
N ILE A 56 -10.27 -5.50 28.35
CA ILE A 56 -11.18 -5.51 29.48
C ILE A 56 -10.60 -4.61 30.57
N LYS A 57 -11.37 -3.57 30.89
CA LYS A 57 -11.01 -2.51 31.86
C LYS A 57 -11.44 -2.94 33.27
N PRO A 58 -10.73 -2.48 34.32
CA PRO A 58 -11.05 -2.85 35.69
C PRO A 58 -12.29 -2.06 36.17
N THR A 59 -13.15 -2.70 36.97
CA THR A 59 -14.31 -2.03 37.58
C THR A 59 -14.05 -1.55 39.01
N SER A 60 -13.37 -2.36 39.83
CA SER A 60 -12.80 -1.96 41.13
C SER A 60 -11.96 -3.09 41.73
N GLY A 61 -10.65 -2.89 41.94
CA GLY A 61 -9.76 -3.87 42.57
C GLY A 61 -9.40 -5.09 41.70
N GLU A 62 -9.81 -5.07 40.43
CA GLU A 62 -9.49 -6.08 39.42
C GLU A 62 -8.27 -5.66 38.61
N LEU A 63 -7.55 -6.64 38.09
CA LEU A 63 -6.54 -6.40 37.07
C LEU A 63 -7.21 -6.29 35.69
N PRO A 64 -6.87 -5.27 34.88
CA PRO A 64 -7.21 -5.27 33.46
C PRO A 64 -6.55 -6.45 32.75
N TYR A 65 -7.12 -6.87 31.64
CA TYR A 65 -6.52 -7.90 30.80
C TYR A 65 -6.93 -7.75 29.33
N ILE A 66 -6.13 -8.38 28.47
CA ILE A 66 -6.33 -8.40 27.02
C ILE A 66 -6.62 -9.84 26.62
N LEU A 67 -7.69 -10.05 25.84
CA LEU A 67 -7.89 -11.28 25.09
C LEU A 67 -7.60 -11.01 23.62
N MET A 68 -6.69 -11.77 23.05
CA MET A 68 -6.37 -11.71 21.62
C MET A 68 -6.83 -13.00 20.97
N GLU A 69 -7.66 -12.85 19.94
CA GLU A 69 -8.23 -13.94 19.18
C GLU A 69 -7.81 -13.80 17.71
N ASP A 70 -6.99 -14.72 17.24
CA ASP A 70 -6.55 -14.80 15.85
C ASP A 70 -7.30 -15.94 15.15
N LEU A 71 -8.25 -15.60 14.28
CA LEU A 71 -8.87 -16.53 13.35
C LEU A 71 -7.93 -16.71 12.16
N VAL A 72 -7.21 -17.83 12.12
CA VAL A 72 -6.19 -18.12 11.12
C VAL A 72 -6.70 -19.17 10.15
N SER A 73 -6.69 -18.83 8.86
CA SER A 73 -7.01 -19.75 7.76
C SER A 73 -5.75 -20.00 6.95
N VAL A 74 -5.20 -21.21 7.00
CA VAL A 74 -4.05 -21.65 6.19
C VAL A 74 -4.47 -22.67 5.14
N ARG A 75 -3.75 -22.71 4.01
CA ARG A 75 -3.94 -23.78 3.02
C ARG A 75 -3.31 -25.09 3.51
N GLY A 76 -4.12 -26.14 3.62
CA GLY A 76 -3.66 -27.47 4.06
C GLY A 76 -3.30 -27.51 5.55
N ASN A 77 -2.26 -28.26 5.91
CA ASN A 77 -1.73 -28.33 7.28
C ASN A 77 -0.57 -27.32 7.47
N GLY A 78 -0.72 -26.11 6.91
CA GLY A 78 0.30 -25.06 7.02
C GLY A 78 0.64 -24.77 8.49
N ARG A 79 1.93 -24.51 8.75
CA ARG A 79 2.43 -24.09 10.06
C ARG A 79 1.93 -22.66 10.34
N ILE A 80 1.55 -22.39 11.59
CA ILE A 80 1.23 -21.05 12.09
C ILE A 80 2.21 -20.76 13.22
N GLU A 81 2.85 -19.60 13.17
CA GLU A 81 3.82 -19.18 14.19
C GLU A 81 3.41 -17.81 14.70
N TRP A 82 2.98 -17.75 15.96
CA TRP A 82 2.56 -16.53 16.63
C TRP A 82 3.76 -15.96 17.41
N MET A 83 4.21 -14.76 17.03
CA MET A 83 5.42 -14.12 17.52
C MET A 83 5.10 -13.10 18.62
N HIS A 84 5.90 -13.09 19.69
CA HIS A 84 5.80 -12.12 20.77
C HIS A 84 7.18 -11.77 21.33
N HIS A 85 7.56 -10.50 21.17
CA HIS A 85 8.78 -9.88 21.62
C HIS A 85 8.52 -9.09 22.90
N GLY A 86 9.34 -9.33 23.90
CA GLY A 86 9.36 -8.55 25.14
C GLY A 86 10.56 -7.62 25.18
N ARG A 87 10.50 -6.60 26.04
CA ARG A 87 11.63 -5.68 26.20
C ARG A 87 12.77 -6.27 27.03
N THR A 88 12.43 -7.15 27.95
CA THR A 88 13.32 -7.67 29.02
C THR A 88 12.92 -9.11 29.35
N ASN A 89 13.54 -9.67 30.40
CA ASN A 89 13.39 -11.05 30.90
C ASN A 89 12.09 -11.75 30.53
N LEU A 90 12.25 -12.88 29.84
CA LEU A 90 11.21 -13.85 29.52
C LEU A 90 11.34 -15.06 30.45
N ASP A 91 10.25 -15.42 31.12
CA ASP A 91 10.12 -16.64 31.91
C ASP A 91 8.99 -17.51 31.35
N ILE A 92 9.28 -18.79 31.10
CA ILE A 92 8.29 -19.74 30.57
C ILE A 92 7.70 -20.52 31.73
N ALA A 93 6.55 -20.06 32.21
CA ALA A 93 5.88 -20.61 33.39
C ALA A 93 5.30 -22.02 33.15
N HIS A 94 4.84 -22.31 31.93
CA HIS A 94 4.38 -23.63 31.53
C HIS A 94 4.79 -23.87 30.07
N PRO A 95 5.65 -24.86 29.77
CA PRO A 95 6.28 -25.01 28.45
C PRO A 95 5.28 -25.15 27.28
N ASP A 96 4.05 -25.55 27.57
CA ASP A 96 3.03 -25.77 26.55
C ASP A 96 2.05 -24.60 26.36
N GLN A 97 1.91 -23.68 27.33
CA GLN A 97 0.77 -22.75 27.35
C GLN A 97 1.00 -21.38 27.98
N GLY A 98 2.06 -21.14 28.76
CA GLY A 98 2.16 -19.89 29.53
C GLY A 98 3.57 -19.34 29.66
N TRP A 99 3.69 -18.02 29.59
CA TRP A 99 4.95 -17.28 29.73
C TRP A 99 4.72 -15.93 30.38
N THR A 100 5.78 -15.30 30.84
CA THR A 100 5.75 -13.98 31.49
C THR A 100 6.90 -13.13 31.00
N PHE A 101 6.60 -11.92 30.51
CA PHE A 101 7.61 -10.89 30.31
C PHE A 101 7.66 -10.01 31.55
N SER A 102 8.85 -9.67 32.04
CA SER A 102 9.01 -8.80 33.22
C SER A 102 9.94 -7.65 32.91
N ALA A 103 9.54 -6.43 33.23
CA ALA A 103 10.29 -5.20 33.04
C ALA A 103 10.30 -4.36 34.33
N LYS A 104 11.14 -3.33 34.34
CA LYS A 104 11.14 -2.31 35.39
C LYS A 104 10.22 -1.16 34.98
N ASP A 105 9.44 -0.65 35.93
CA ASP A 105 8.81 0.67 35.79
C ASP A 105 9.91 1.72 35.56
N TYR A 106 9.71 2.61 34.58
CA TYR A 106 10.60 3.74 34.31
C TYR A 106 10.57 4.81 35.39
N LEU A 107 9.50 4.89 36.19
CA LEU A 107 9.32 5.94 37.18
C LEU A 107 9.87 5.55 38.55
N ASP A 108 9.51 4.40 39.09
CA ASP A 108 9.91 3.99 40.44
C ASP A 108 10.82 2.74 40.52
N GLY A 109 11.03 2.05 39.40
CA GLY A 109 11.88 0.86 39.31
C GLY A 109 11.24 -0.42 39.89
N THR A 110 9.94 -0.43 40.18
CA THR A 110 9.18 -1.62 40.56
C THR A 110 9.19 -2.67 39.44
N ASN A 111 9.01 -3.94 39.82
CA ASN A 111 8.91 -5.02 38.84
C ASN A 111 7.47 -5.09 38.33
N VAL A 112 7.32 -4.90 37.03
CA VAL A 112 6.05 -5.06 36.32
C VAL A 112 6.14 -6.29 35.44
N SER A 113 5.06 -7.05 35.35
CA SER A 113 5.03 -8.27 34.53
C SER A 113 3.80 -8.33 33.63
N LEU A 114 3.95 -8.98 32.47
CA LEU A 114 2.88 -9.35 31.56
C LEU A 114 2.76 -10.87 31.56
N HIS A 115 1.81 -11.39 32.32
CA HIS A 115 1.52 -12.82 32.31
C HIS A 115 0.67 -13.17 31.09
N CYS A 116 1.10 -14.16 30.33
CA CYS A 116 0.43 -14.58 29.11
C CYS A 116 0.09 -16.07 29.18
N GLN A 117 -1.12 -16.43 28.72
CA GLN A 117 -1.53 -17.82 28.60
C GLN A 117 -2.30 -18.05 27.30
N MET A 118 -1.89 -19.06 26.52
CA MET A 118 -2.65 -19.54 25.37
C MET A 118 -3.71 -20.55 25.82
N ILE A 119 -4.94 -20.30 25.37
CA ILE A 119 -6.10 -21.15 25.64
C ILE A 119 -6.18 -22.29 24.61
N THR A 120 -5.74 -22.02 23.38
CA THR A 120 -5.75 -23.00 22.29
C THR A 120 -4.82 -24.17 22.60
N ALA A 121 -5.35 -25.39 22.46
CA ALA A 121 -4.57 -26.62 22.67
C ALA A 121 -3.65 -26.95 21.48
N GLY A 122 -2.62 -27.77 21.72
CA GLY A 122 -1.70 -28.24 20.66
C GLY A 122 -0.69 -27.20 20.19
N ILE A 123 -0.37 -26.23 21.05
CA ILE A 123 0.65 -25.22 20.84
C ILE A 123 2.00 -25.77 21.34
N THR A 124 3.08 -25.44 20.64
CA THR A 124 4.45 -25.63 21.11
C THR A 124 5.11 -24.26 21.27
N LEU A 125 5.66 -23.99 22.44
CA LEU A 125 6.39 -22.74 22.69
C LEU A 125 7.88 -22.94 22.44
N GLU A 126 8.46 -22.01 21.70
CA GLU A 126 9.89 -21.83 21.52
C GLU A 126 10.25 -20.41 21.96
N SER A 127 11.44 -20.24 22.53
CA SER A 127 11.96 -18.92 22.87
C SER A 127 13.38 -18.76 22.41
N GLY A 128 13.77 -17.54 22.12
CA GLY A 128 15.15 -17.20 21.83
C GLY A 128 15.46 -15.76 22.17
N THR A 129 16.67 -15.37 21.78
CA THR A 129 17.12 -13.99 21.85
C THR A 129 17.15 -13.43 20.44
N GLY A 130 16.44 -12.33 20.24
CA GLY A 130 16.43 -11.55 19.02
C GLY A 130 17.02 -10.18 19.27
N PHE A 131 16.61 -9.24 18.43
CA PHE A 131 17.17 -7.91 18.39
C PHE A 131 16.09 -6.85 18.61
N ALA A 132 16.38 -5.82 19.40
CA ALA A 132 15.56 -4.61 19.47
C ALA A 132 16.43 -3.35 19.46
N SER A 133 15.98 -2.32 18.74
CA SER A 133 16.54 -0.98 18.78
C SER A 133 15.82 -0.14 19.83
N VAL A 134 16.57 0.32 20.82
CA VAL A 134 16.09 1.20 21.90
C VAL A 134 16.99 2.42 21.94
N ASN A 135 16.43 3.63 21.76
CA ASN A 135 17.19 4.88 21.65
C ASN A 135 18.30 4.82 20.58
N GLY A 136 18.02 4.19 19.42
CA GLY A 136 18.99 3.98 18.34
C GLY A 136 20.16 3.06 18.70
N SER A 137 20.12 2.44 19.89
CA SER A 137 21.11 1.48 20.35
C SER A 137 20.56 0.06 20.18
N GLU A 138 21.42 -0.76 19.61
CA GLU A 138 21.23 -2.17 19.37
C GLU A 138 21.25 -2.95 20.69
N ARG A 139 20.19 -3.72 20.99
CA ARG A 139 20.10 -4.56 22.20
C ARG A 139 19.49 -5.92 21.91
N GLU A 140 19.93 -6.92 22.66
CA GLU A 140 19.27 -8.22 22.69
C GLU A 140 17.89 -8.09 23.36
N ALA A 141 16.89 -8.71 22.76
CA ALA A 141 15.52 -8.75 23.28
C ALA A 141 14.98 -10.18 23.20
N PRO A 142 14.38 -10.72 24.26
CA PRO A 142 13.82 -12.06 24.20
C PRO A 142 12.55 -12.08 23.36
N TRP A 143 12.37 -13.16 22.61
CA TRP A 143 11.16 -13.45 21.88
C TRP A 143 10.63 -14.83 22.24
N LEU A 144 9.32 -14.98 22.04
CA LEU A 144 8.58 -16.21 22.14
C LEU A 144 7.86 -16.46 20.81
N GLN A 145 7.92 -17.69 20.34
CA GLN A 145 7.20 -18.19 19.19
C GLN A 145 6.30 -19.34 19.64
N ALA A 146 5.00 -19.19 19.42
CA ALA A 146 4.03 -20.27 19.61
C ALA A 146 3.67 -20.89 18.26
N THR A 147 3.97 -22.18 18.10
CA THR A 147 3.76 -22.92 16.84
C THR A 147 2.55 -23.84 16.95
N THR A 148 1.72 -23.85 15.91
CA THR A 148 0.65 -24.84 15.68
C THR A 148 0.48 -25.09 14.18
N ALA A 149 -0.45 -25.96 13.76
CA ALA A 149 -0.68 -26.29 12.36
C ALA A 149 -2.16 -26.36 12.00
N GLY A 150 -2.49 -26.02 10.75
CA GLY A 150 -3.84 -26.05 10.22
C GLY A 150 -4.68 -24.85 10.64
N SER A 151 -5.79 -24.63 9.93
CA SER A 151 -6.70 -23.50 10.19
C SER A 151 -7.35 -23.66 11.56
N GLN A 152 -7.25 -22.62 12.39
CA GLN A 152 -7.74 -22.64 13.78
C GLN A 152 -7.95 -21.24 14.34
N VAL A 153 -8.56 -21.19 15.53
CA VAL A 153 -8.63 -19.97 16.35
C VAL A 153 -7.55 -20.06 17.44
N ILE A 154 -6.62 -19.11 17.42
CA ILE A 154 -5.61 -18.95 18.47
C ILE A 154 -6.15 -17.92 19.46
N THR A 155 -6.27 -18.28 20.73
CA THR A 155 -6.74 -17.39 21.79
C THR A 155 -5.67 -17.24 22.86
N THR A 156 -5.26 -16.00 23.12
CA THR A 156 -4.24 -15.64 24.11
C THR A 156 -4.82 -14.66 25.13
N VAL A 157 -4.63 -14.94 26.42
CA VAL A 157 -4.94 -14.04 27.53
C VAL A 157 -3.65 -13.37 27.97
N MET A 158 -3.67 -12.06 28.15
CA MET A 158 -2.52 -11.28 28.62
C MET A 158 -2.94 -10.38 29.79
N ILE A 159 -2.32 -10.57 30.95
CA ILE A 159 -2.66 -9.91 32.21
C ILE A 159 -1.43 -9.15 32.71
N PRO A 160 -1.37 -7.82 32.52
CA PRO A 160 -0.35 -6.99 33.13
C PRO A 160 -0.55 -6.89 34.64
N ARG A 161 0.54 -6.84 35.41
CA ARG A 161 0.54 -6.79 36.89
C ARG A 161 1.62 -5.86 37.42
N ASN A 162 1.28 -5.13 38.48
CA ASN A 162 2.26 -4.36 39.24
C ASN A 162 2.74 -5.19 40.45
N GLY A 163 3.97 -5.69 40.41
CA GLY A 163 4.57 -6.41 41.54
C GLY A 163 3.81 -7.67 41.95
N THR A 164 3.17 -7.62 43.12
CA THR A 164 2.63 -8.79 43.86
C THR A 164 1.15 -9.09 43.63
N ASP A 165 0.43 -8.27 42.85
CA ASP A 165 -1.02 -8.42 42.65
C ASP A 165 -1.38 -9.85 42.25
N PRO A 166 -2.27 -10.57 42.94
CA PRO A 166 -2.51 -11.99 42.67
C PRO A 166 -3.01 -12.22 41.23
N LEU A 167 -2.49 -13.24 40.55
CA LEU A 167 -3.01 -13.65 39.24
C LEU A 167 -4.45 -14.14 39.38
N PRO A 168 -5.37 -13.70 38.51
CA PRO A 168 -6.67 -14.34 38.42
C PRO A 168 -6.50 -15.80 37.98
N THR A 169 -7.40 -16.67 38.43
CA THR A 169 -7.37 -18.09 38.02
C THR A 169 -8.03 -18.22 36.65
N ILE A 170 -7.29 -18.77 35.68
CA ILE A 170 -7.80 -19.07 34.34
C ILE A 170 -8.26 -20.53 34.30
N ASP A 171 -9.56 -20.74 34.20
CA ASP A 171 -10.17 -22.06 34.05
C ASP A 171 -10.58 -22.28 32.58
N VAL A 172 -9.86 -23.18 31.90
CA VAL A 172 -10.05 -23.45 30.48
C VAL A 172 -10.91 -24.70 30.30
N GLN A 173 -12.08 -24.52 29.68
CA GLN A 173 -12.94 -25.64 29.31
C GLN A 173 -12.71 -26.00 27.85
N ASN A 174 -11.83 -26.97 27.61
CA ASN A 174 -11.61 -27.52 26.27
C ASN A 174 -12.71 -28.54 25.93
N SER A 175 -13.83 -28.07 25.39
CA SER A 175 -14.98 -28.93 25.08
C SER A 175 -14.85 -29.72 23.77
N SER A 176 -14.00 -29.29 22.82
CA SER A 176 -13.63 -30.02 21.59
C SER A 176 -12.63 -29.19 20.76
N LYS A 177 -12.04 -29.74 19.68
CA LYS A 177 -11.09 -29.04 18.78
C LYS A 177 -11.63 -27.78 18.08
N SER A 178 -12.90 -27.40 18.25
CA SER A 178 -13.57 -26.35 17.46
C SER A 178 -14.12 -25.17 18.27
N GLU A 179 -14.00 -25.20 19.60
CA GLU A 179 -14.52 -24.17 20.49
C GLU A 179 -13.51 -23.91 21.61
N ASN A 180 -13.18 -22.64 21.83
CA ASN A 180 -12.39 -22.23 23.00
C ASN A 180 -13.36 -21.57 23.98
N ALA A 181 -13.48 -22.11 25.18
CA ALA A 181 -14.22 -21.53 26.28
C ALA A 181 -13.30 -21.34 27.47
N MET A 182 -13.36 -20.17 28.09
CA MET A 182 -12.61 -19.87 29.31
C MET A 182 -13.49 -19.17 30.33
N ARG A 183 -13.17 -19.42 31.60
CA ARG A 183 -13.70 -18.73 32.76
C ARG A 183 -12.52 -18.11 33.49
N LEU A 184 -12.52 -16.79 33.64
CA LEU A 184 -11.51 -16.04 34.37
C LEU A 184 -12.10 -15.60 35.71
N LEU A 185 -11.49 -16.06 36.81
CA LEU A 185 -11.95 -15.78 38.16
C LEU A 185 -11.14 -14.62 38.76
N HIS A 186 -11.79 -13.46 38.94
CA HIS A 186 -11.24 -12.32 39.64
C HIS A 186 -11.79 -12.26 41.07
N PRO A 187 -11.13 -11.53 41.99
CA PRO A 187 -11.71 -11.21 43.30
C PRO A 187 -13.03 -10.43 43.12
N GLY A 188 -14.16 -11.10 43.30
CA GLY A 188 -15.48 -10.48 43.28
C GLY A 188 -16.18 -10.44 41.91
N THR A 189 -15.57 -10.91 40.83
CA THR A 189 -16.22 -11.05 39.51
C THR A 189 -15.74 -12.30 38.76
N VAL A 190 -16.53 -12.69 37.77
CA VAL A 190 -16.23 -13.82 36.88
C VAL A 190 -16.47 -13.38 35.45
N ASP A 191 -15.44 -13.51 34.63
CA ASP A 191 -15.52 -13.26 33.21
C ASP A 191 -15.61 -14.58 32.45
N TYR A 192 -16.65 -14.71 31.64
CA TYR A 192 -16.89 -15.85 30.77
C TYR A 192 -16.58 -15.45 29.35
N PHE A 193 -15.63 -16.12 28.69
CA PHE A 193 -15.32 -15.89 27.28
C PHE A 193 -15.47 -17.17 26.46
N TRP A 194 -16.01 -17.03 25.27
CA TRP A 194 -16.20 -18.12 24.33
C TRP A 194 -16.01 -17.65 22.90
N THR A 195 -15.37 -18.48 22.08
CA THR A 195 -15.23 -18.28 20.63
C THR A 195 -15.43 -19.59 19.86
N ALA A 196 -16.04 -19.47 18.68
CA ALA A 196 -16.26 -20.55 17.74
C ALA A 196 -15.48 -20.36 16.44
N MET A 197 -14.90 -21.45 15.92
CA MET A 197 -14.20 -21.48 14.64
C MET A 197 -15.08 -21.15 13.41
N LYS A 198 -16.39 -21.42 13.47
CA LYS A 198 -17.29 -21.25 12.32
C LYS A 198 -18.17 -20.01 12.50
N PRO A 199 -17.91 -18.91 11.76
CA PRO A 199 -18.71 -17.68 11.83
C PRO A 199 -20.15 -17.81 11.28
N ASN A 200 -20.55 -18.98 10.77
CA ASN A 200 -21.87 -19.19 10.17
C ASN A 200 -22.90 -19.68 11.21
N GLY A 201 -23.24 -18.79 12.15
CA GLY A 201 -24.58 -18.50 12.70
C GLY A 201 -25.63 -19.60 12.96
N GLY A 202 -25.25 -20.88 13.06
CA GLY A 202 -26.25 -21.96 13.07
C GLY A 202 -26.39 -22.71 14.39
N ILE A 203 -25.37 -22.74 15.23
CA ILE A 203 -25.34 -23.62 16.40
C ILE A 203 -25.20 -22.77 17.65
N MET A 204 -26.22 -22.83 18.51
CA MET A 204 -26.17 -22.26 19.85
C MET A 204 -25.14 -23.05 20.66
N GLY A 205 -23.98 -22.45 20.92
CA GLY A 205 -22.97 -23.01 21.82
C GLY A 205 -23.45 -22.89 23.26
N THR A 206 -23.26 -23.95 24.05
CA THR A 206 -23.33 -23.83 25.51
C THR A 206 -21.98 -23.34 25.98
N VAL A 207 -21.92 -22.08 26.43
CA VAL A 207 -20.67 -21.44 26.88
C VAL A 207 -20.27 -22.00 28.25
N MET A 208 -21.25 -22.23 29.12
CA MET A 208 -21.16 -22.91 30.42
C MET A 208 -22.58 -23.29 30.90
N ASP A 209 -22.74 -24.09 31.96
CA ASP A 209 -24.00 -24.76 32.37
C ASP A 209 -25.30 -23.92 32.26
N SER A 210 -25.24 -22.60 32.46
CA SER A 210 -26.37 -21.69 32.24
C SER A 210 -26.22 -20.73 31.05
N LEU A 211 -25.03 -20.35 30.61
CA LEU A 211 -24.84 -19.34 29.56
C LEU A 211 -24.82 -19.99 28.17
N LYS A 212 -25.71 -19.53 27.28
CA LYS A 212 -25.81 -20.00 25.89
C LYS A 212 -25.70 -18.82 24.94
N ALA A 213 -24.84 -18.93 23.93
CA ALA A 213 -24.67 -17.88 22.93
C ALA A 213 -24.76 -18.46 21.52
N THR A 214 -25.40 -17.71 20.63
CA THR A 214 -25.31 -17.87 19.18
C THR A 214 -24.52 -16.66 18.68
N ALA A 215 -23.20 -16.78 18.65
CA ALA A 215 -22.26 -15.73 18.26
C ALA A 215 -21.02 -16.35 17.61
N SER A 216 -20.16 -15.53 16.99
CA SER A 216 -18.80 -15.95 16.64
C SER A 216 -17.87 -15.90 17.85
N ALA A 217 -18.06 -14.90 18.71
CA ALA A 217 -17.38 -14.77 20.00
C ALA A 217 -18.24 -13.97 20.98
N CYS A 218 -18.13 -14.27 22.27
CA CYS A 218 -18.90 -13.62 23.33
C CYS A 218 -18.07 -13.56 24.62
N LEU A 219 -18.06 -12.40 25.27
CA LEU A 219 -17.60 -12.18 26.62
C LEU A 219 -18.77 -11.73 27.49
N VAL A 220 -18.95 -12.32 28.66
CA VAL A 220 -19.93 -11.91 29.66
C VAL A 220 -19.22 -11.77 31.00
N ARG A 221 -19.30 -10.56 31.58
CA ARG A 221 -18.85 -10.28 32.94
C ARG A 221 -20.00 -10.39 33.90
N ILE A 222 -19.82 -11.21 34.94
CA ILE A 222 -20.78 -11.39 36.03
C ILE A 222 -20.10 -10.99 37.34
N ASN A 223 -20.75 -10.17 38.15
CA ASN A 223 -20.20 -9.78 39.44
C ASN A 223 -20.50 -10.75 40.58
N GLY A 224 -19.98 -10.46 41.76
CA GLY A 224 -20.13 -11.31 42.95
C GLY A 224 -21.57 -11.48 43.43
N SER A 225 -22.51 -10.64 42.95
CA SER A 225 -23.95 -10.83 43.19
C SER A 225 -24.63 -11.77 42.19
N GLY A 226 -23.91 -12.22 41.16
CA GLY A 226 -24.45 -13.01 40.05
C GLY A 226 -25.11 -12.17 38.94
N SER A 227 -25.00 -10.85 38.98
CA SER A 227 -25.57 -9.94 37.98
C SER A 227 -24.60 -9.68 36.83
N MET A 228 -25.11 -9.55 35.61
CA MET A 228 -24.30 -9.18 34.45
C MET A 228 -23.89 -7.70 34.53
N GLU A 229 -22.59 -7.43 34.44
CA GLU A 229 -22.04 -6.06 34.41
C GLU A 229 -21.59 -5.64 33.02
N ALA A 230 -21.14 -6.57 32.19
CA ALA A 230 -20.76 -6.27 30.82
C ALA A 230 -21.02 -7.46 29.92
N ILE A 231 -21.32 -7.17 28.66
CA ILE A 231 -21.41 -8.16 27.61
C ILE A 231 -20.79 -7.59 26.34
N ALA A 232 -19.91 -8.35 25.73
CA ALA A 232 -19.22 -7.99 24.50
C ALA A 232 -19.36 -9.16 23.53
N PHE A 233 -19.68 -8.91 22.26
CA PHE A 233 -19.98 -9.97 21.32
C PHE A 233 -19.64 -9.62 19.88
N ARG A 234 -19.34 -10.65 19.08
CA ARG A 234 -19.11 -10.57 17.64
C ARG A 234 -20.06 -11.51 16.91
N ASP A 235 -20.79 -10.96 15.96
CA ASP A 235 -21.78 -11.67 15.14
C ASP A 235 -22.81 -12.45 15.96
N ALA A 236 -23.25 -11.88 17.09
CA ALA A 236 -24.27 -12.46 17.94
C ALA A 236 -25.68 -12.29 17.36
N MET A 237 -26.45 -13.36 17.48
CA MET A 237 -27.90 -13.37 17.25
C MET A 237 -28.68 -13.64 18.54
N ARG A 238 -28.08 -14.32 19.53
CA ARG A 238 -28.76 -14.64 20.79
C ARG A 238 -27.76 -14.87 21.91
N VAL A 239 -28.00 -14.33 23.09
CA VAL A 239 -27.29 -14.66 24.32
C VAL A 239 -28.31 -14.88 25.43
N GLN A 240 -28.19 -16.00 26.15
CA GLN A 240 -29.11 -16.40 27.22
C GLN A 240 -28.34 -16.83 28.45
N ASN A 241 -28.88 -16.57 29.63
CA ASN A 241 -28.41 -17.14 30.89
C ASN A 241 -29.57 -17.90 31.55
N GLY A 242 -29.47 -19.22 31.61
CA GLY A 242 -30.57 -20.12 31.93
C GLY A 242 -31.70 -20.01 30.91
N SER A 243 -32.92 -19.75 31.39
CA SER A 243 -34.10 -19.48 30.56
C SER A 243 -34.20 -18.02 30.09
N THR A 244 -33.41 -17.11 30.67
CA THR A 244 -33.52 -15.68 30.41
C THR A 244 -32.74 -15.29 29.16
N SER A 245 -33.41 -14.66 28.19
CA SER A 245 -32.74 -14.12 27.00
C SER A 245 -32.11 -12.77 27.35
N LEU A 246 -30.80 -12.70 27.49
CA LEU A 246 -30.07 -11.45 27.76
C LEU A 246 -30.04 -10.55 26.53
N PHE A 247 -29.85 -11.17 25.35
CA PHE A 247 -29.71 -10.51 24.06
C PHE A 247 -30.39 -11.37 22.98
N SER A 248 -31.08 -10.75 22.03
CA SER A 248 -31.45 -11.41 20.78
C SER A 248 -31.54 -10.42 19.62
N ALA A 249 -31.22 -10.89 18.42
CA ALA A 249 -31.34 -10.15 17.19
C ALA A 249 -31.80 -11.06 16.05
N ASN A 250 -32.59 -10.51 15.12
CA ASN A 250 -33.02 -11.23 13.92
C ASN A 250 -31.92 -11.34 12.85
N SER A 251 -30.77 -10.69 13.05
CA SER A 251 -29.58 -10.78 12.21
C SER A 251 -28.31 -10.64 13.06
N PRO A 252 -27.14 -11.13 12.59
CA PRO A 252 -25.89 -11.02 13.35
C PRO A 252 -25.49 -9.57 13.61
N VAL A 253 -25.16 -9.27 14.87
CA VAL A 253 -24.65 -7.97 15.32
C VAL A 253 -23.37 -8.11 16.13
N SER A 254 -22.59 -7.04 16.22
CA SER A 254 -21.38 -7.00 17.04
C SER A 254 -21.40 -5.77 17.92
N GLY A 255 -20.93 -5.86 19.16
CA GLY A 255 -20.98 -4.72 20.07
C GLY A 255 -20.45 -5.04 21.45
N CYS A 256 -20.36 -4.00 22.27
CA CYS A 256 -20.10 -4.10 23.71
C CYS A 256 -21.12 -3.25 24.46
N LEU A 257 -21.59 -3.77 25.59
CA LEU A 257 -22.54 -3.15 26.49
C LEU A 257 -22.02 -3.28 27.91
N THR A 258 -22.12 -2.22 28.69
CA THR A 258 -21.80 -2.15 30.12
C THR A 258 -23.05 -1.75 30.88
N LEU A 259 -23.34 -2.46 31.96
CA LEU A 259 -24.42 -2.24 32.89
C LEU A 259 -23.84 -1.70 34.20
N VAL A 260 -24.08 -0.42 34.50
CA VAL A 260 -23.63 0.23 35.74
C VAL A 260 -24.83 0.83 36.46
N ALA A 261 -25.13 0.33 37.66
CA ALA A 261 -26.22 0.83 38.50
C ALA A 261 -27.58 0.92 37.78
N GLY A 262 -27.91 -0.08 36.95
CA GLY A 262 -29.14 -0.13 36.16
C GLY A 262 -29.13 0.67 34.86
N ASN A 263 -28.06 1.44 34.58
CA ASN A 263 -27.87 2.13 33.31
C ASN A 263 -27.06 1.28 32.34
N ILE A 264 -27.36 1.37 31.04
CA ILE A 264 -26.55 0.76 29.99
C ILE A 264 -25.78 1.82 29.23
N SER A 265 -24.52 1.52 28.95
CA SER A 265 -23.72 2.25 27.98
C SER A 265 -22.96 1.30 27.07
N GLY A 266 -22.71 1.71 25.83
CA GLY A 266 -21.96 0.90 24.89
C GLY A 266 -22.34 1.14 23.45
N THR A 267 -21.76 0.32 22.57
CA THR A 267 -21.87 0.44 21.11
C THR A 267 -22.35 -0.87 20.50
N ILE A 268 -23.37 -0.83 19.64
CA ILE A 268 -23.77 -1.99 18.82
C ILE A 268 -23.72 -1.62 17.34
N HIS A 269 -23.19 -2.53 16.52
CA HIS A 269 -23.13 -2.45 15.07
C HIS A 269 -23.98 -3.54 14.43
N THR A 270 -24.84 -3.12 13.51
CA THR A 270 -25.70 -4.02 12.72
C THR A 270 -25.18 -4.13 11.29
N ARG A 271 -25.11 -5.33 10.72
CA ARG A 271 -24.71 -5.52 9.30
C ARG A 271 -25.85 -5.30 8.31
N LYS A 272 -27.10 -5.35 8.76
CA LYS A 272 -28.30 -5.33 7.92
C LYS A 272 -29.30 -4.28 8.41
N GLN A 273 -29.86 -3.51 7.49
CA GLN A 273 -30.97 -2.60 7.77
C GLN A 273 -32.22 -3.39 8.25
N GLY A 274 -32.96 -2.84 9.22
CA GLY A 274 -34.14 -3.51 9.79
C GLY A 274 -33.79 -4.64 10.78
N THR A 275 -32.63 -4.56 11.42
CA THR A 275 -32.24 -5.53 12.45
C THR A 275 -33.02 -5.29 13.73
N ILE A 276 -33.99 -6.14 14.05
CA ILE A 276 -34.72 -6.06 15.32
C ILE A 276 -33.82 -6.60 16.43
N LEU A 277 -33.59 -5.80 17.45
CA LEU A 277 -32.69 -6.09 18.55
C LEU A 277 -33.47 -6.06 19.85
N SER A 278 -33.38 -7.11 20.67
CA SER A 278 -34.08 -7.24 21.95
C SER A 278 -33.11 -7.49 23.09
N LEU A 279 -33.12 -6.62 24.10
CA LEU A 279 -32.23 -6.66 25.27
C LEU A 279 -33.06 -6.84 26.54
N ALA A 280 -32.74 -7.82 27.38
CA ALA A 280 -33.39 -7.96 28.69
C ALA A 280 -32.72 -7.04 29.71
N MET A 281 -33.39 -5.95 30.06
CA MET A 281 -32.84 -4.90 30.90
C MET A 281 -33.91 -3.98 31.52
N PRO A 282 -33.58 -3.25 32.61
CA PRO A 282 -34.39 -2.14 33.11
C PRO A 282 -34.66 -1.08 32.03
N ASP A 283 -35.69 -0.25 32.21
CA ASP A 283 -35.99 0.86 31.28
C ASP A 283 -34.78 1.81 31.17
N PRO A 284 -34.15 1.97 29.99
CA PRO A 284 -32.94 2.77 29.83
C PRO A 284 -33.17 4.29 29.90
N GLY A 285 -34.43 4.77 29.88
CA GLY A 285 -34.78 6.19 29.90
C GLY A 285 -34.49 6.93 28.57
N ILE A 286 -33.23 6.96 28.11
CA ILE A 286 -32.80 7.62 26.87
C ILE A 286 -31.89 6.69 26.06
N ILE A 287 -32.13 6.60 24.76
CA ILE A 287 -31.34 5.82 23.81
C ILE A 287 -30.91 6.75 22.68
N THR A 288 -29.63 6.72 22.30
CA THR A 288 -29.14 7.51 21.16
C THR A 288 -28.58 6.59 20.07
N ILE A 289 -28.79 6.92 18.80
CA ILE A 289 -28.19 6.24 17.63
C ILE A 289 -27.34 7.26 16.89
N ASN A 290 -26.06 6.96 16.68
CA ASN A 290 -25.10 7.88 16.05
C ASN A 290 -25.16 9.31 16.66
N GLY A 291 -25.42 9.41 17.97
CA GLY A 291 -25.53 10.70 18.67
C GLY A 291 -26.88 11.41 18.61
N SER A 292 -27.83 10.91 17.84
CA SER A 292 -29.21 11.44 17.83
C SER A 292 -30.09 10.63 18.77
N VAL A 293 -30.94 11.28 19.57
CA VAL A 293 -31.93 10.57 20.39
C VAL A 293 -32.85 9.77 19.47
N LEU A 294 -33.03 8.48 19.75
CA LEU A 294 -33.90 7.62 18.96
C LEU A 294 -35.36 8.06 19.16
N ASP A 295 -36.13 8.09 18.07
CA ASP A 295 -37.57 8.32 18.11
C ASP A 295 -38.22 7.31 19.08
N PRO A 296 -38.91 7.75 20.15
CA PRO A 296 -39.56 6.86 21.10
C PRO A 296 -40.52 5.86 20.47
N SER A 297 -41.10 6.16 19.29
CA SER A 297 -41.96 5.22 18.56
C SER A 297 -41.23 3.99 18.02
N LYS A 298 -39.89 4.05 17.89
CA LYS A 298 -39.01 2.95 17.48
C LYS A 298 -38.41 2.18 18.66
N VAL A 299 -38.85 2.52 19.87
CA VAL A 299 -38.45 1.93 21.13
C VAL A 299 -39.67 1.36 21.80
N SER A 300 -39.76 0.03 21.89
CA SER A 300 -40.75 -0.60 22.76
C SER A 300 -40.05 -1.23 23.95
N HIS A 301 -40.40 -0.79 25.16
CA HIS A 301 -40.02 -1.47 26.39
C HIS A 301 -41.24 -2.18 26.96
N GLN A 302 -41.24 -3.51 26.92
CA GLN A 302 -42.31 -4.33 27.49
C GLN A 302 -41.73 -5.48 28.31
N ALA A 303 -42.23 -5.65 29.53
CA ALA A 303 -41.81 -6.73 30.44
C ALA A 303 -40.28 -6.82 30.66
N GLY A 304 -39.59 -5.68 30.71
CA GLY A 304 -38.13 -5.65 30.90
C GLY A 304 -37.34 -6.05 29.64
N ILE A 305 -37.98 -6.05 28.47
CA ILE A 305 -37.32 -6.26 27.17
C ILE A 305 -37.42 -4.97 26.38
N LEU A 306 -36.26 -4.44 26.01
CA LEU A 306 -36.10 -3.32 25.09
C LEU A 306 -35.99 -3.84 23.66
N SER A 307 -36.93 -3.51 22.78
CA SER A 307 -36.83 -3.80 21.35
C SER A 307 -36.51 -2.55 20.53
N LEU A 308 -35.53 -2.66 19.63
CA LEU A 308 -35.04 -1.58 18.77
C LEU A 308 -35.15 -1.98 17.30
N GLU A 309 -35.69 -1.08 16.48
CA GLU A 309 -35.69 -1.14 15.02
C GLU A 309 -34.84 -0.01 14.42
N PRO A 310 -33.50 -0.15 14.38
CA PRO A 310 -32.64 0.80 13.71
C PRO A 310 -32.90 0.76 12.20
N ASP A 311 -33.39 1.87 11.66
CA ASP A 311 -33.58 2.09 10.22
C ASP A 311 -32.27 2.22 9.43
N MET A 312 -31.11 2.14 10.09
CA MET A 312 -29.80 2.38 9.49
C MET A 312 -28.75 1.36 9.95
N VAL A 313 -27.84 1.01 9.04
CA VAL A 313 -26.56 0.39 9.36
C VAL A 313 -25.71 1.43 10.09
N GLY A 314 -25.37 1.20 11.36
CA GLY A 314 -24.66 2.22 12.15
C GLY A 314 -24.27 1.79 13.57
N GLU A 315 -23.75 2.75 14.33
CA GLU A 315 -23.34 2.63 15.73
C GLU A 315 -24.49 3.09 16.64
N LEU A 316 -25.04 2.16 17.43
CA LEU A 316 -26.02 2.46 18.48
C LEU A 316 -25.26 2.83 19.77
N VAL A 317 -25.38 4.07 20.26
CA VAL A 317 -24.72 4.52 21.50
C VAL A 317 -25.77 4.66 22.61
N ILE A 318 -25.78 3.74 23.56
CA ILE A 318 -26.72 3.80 24.69
C ILE A 318 -26.10 4.66 25.81
N GLY A 319 -26.85 5.57 26.43
CA GLY A 319 -26.35 6.38 27.55
C GLY A 319 -27.43 7.27 28.17
N SER A 320 -27.44 7.39 29.50
CA SER A 320 -28.47 8.09 30.28
C SER A 320 -28.25 9.60 30.46
N GLN A 321 -27.20 10.19 29.87
CA GLN A 321 -27.00 11.65 29.84
C GLN A 321 -26.50 12.14 28.48
N GLN A 322 -26.99 13.32 28.11
CA GLN A 322 -26.84 14.00 26.83
C GLN A 322 -25.40 14.50 26.61
N ALA A 323 -24.44 13.59 26.44
CA ALA A 323 -23.11 13.94 25.98
C ALA A 323 -23.07 13.77 24.45
N ASN A 324 -23.25 14.88 23.73
CA ASN A 324 -23.09 14.95 22.28
C ASN A 324 -21.82 14.17 21.87
N PRO A 325 -21.92 13.10 21.07
CA PRO A 325 -20.70 12.52 20.53
C PRO A 325 -20.01 13.59 19.68
N PRO A 326 -18.67 13.68 19.74
CA PRO A 326 -17.96 14.35 18.67
C PRO A 326 -18.35 13.58 17.40
N SER A 327 -19.11 14.24 16.54
CA SER A 327 -19.47 13.71 15.24
C SER A 327 -18.16 13.26 14.59
N LEU A 328 -18.08 11.98 14.20
CA LEU A 328 -17.07 11.44 13.26
C LEU A 328 -17.18 12.09 11.86
N GLU A 329 -17.86 13.24 11.78
CA GLU A 329 -18.12 13.96 10.55
C GLU A 329 -16.82 14.47 9.97
N ARG A 330 -16.67 14.16 8.69
CA ARG A 330 -15.86 14.89 7.73
C ARG A 330 -16.28 16.36 7.78
N THR A 331 -15.78 17.14 8.73
CA THR A 331 -15.70 18.59 8.50
C THR A 331 -14.81 18.73 7.28
N LEU A 332 -15.42 19.10 6.16
CA LEU A 332 -14.70 19.55 4.97
C LEU A 332 -13.65 20.52 5.47
N LEU A 333 -12.39 20.22 5.16
CA LEU A 333 -11.23 20.99 5.59
C LEU A 333 -11.58 22.48 5.40
N PRO A 334 -11.45 23.34 6.42
CA PRO A 334 -11.19 24.73 6.11
C PRO A 334 -9.92 24.69 5.28
N ARG A 335 -10.07 24.79 3.95
CA ARG A 335 -8.93 25.06 3.08
C ARG A 335 -8.31 26.31 3.68
N VAL A 336 -7.02 26.25 4.00
CA VAL A 336 -6.32 27.42 4.49
C VAL A 336 -6.40 28.44 3.36
N SER A 337 -7.36 29.36 3.47
CA SER A 337 -7.74 30.31 2.44
C SER A 337 -7.04 31.62 2.76
N GLY A 338 -5.72 31.54 2.88
CA GLY A 338 -4.85 32.70 2.90
C GLY A 338 -4.27 32.90 1.51
N ALA A 339 -4.59 34.01 0.85
CA ALA A 339 -3.79 34.45 -0.29
C ALA A 339 -2.46 34.99 0.27
N TRP A 340 -1.34 34.33 -0.02
CA TRP A 340 -0.02 34.94 0.19
C TRP A 340 0.25 35.93 -0.94
N CYS A 341 1.01 37.01 -0.67
CA CYS A 341 1.32 38.02 -1.67
C CYS A 341 2.73 38.57 -1.47
N ILE A 342 3.55 38.51 -2.52
CA ILE A 342 4.94 38.96 -2.47
C ILE A 342 5.07 40.46 -2.13
N SER A 343 4.12 41.29 -2.55
CA SER A 343 4.14 42.75 -2.28
C SER A 343 4.21 43.08 -0.79
N ARG A 344 3.63 42.24 0.08
CA ARG A 344 3.76 42.44 1.53
C ARG A 344 5.19 42.25 2.02
N LEU A 345 5.97 41.34 1.42
CA LEU A 345 7.38 41.16 1.76
C LEU A 345 8.25 42.31 1.24
N GLU A 346 7.85 42.95 0.14
CA GLU A 346 8.56 44.11 -0.41
C GLU A 346 8.55 45.31 0.54
N GLU A 347 7.48 45.46 1.32
CA GLU A 347 7.27 46.53 2.31
C GLU A 347 7.88 46.25 3.69
N MET A 348 8.42 45.05 3.94
CA MET A 348 8.94 44.65 5.25
C MET A 348 10.46 44.80 5.36
N ASP A 349 10.89 45.30 6.51
CA ASP A 349 12.30 45.38 6.90
C ASP A 349 12.76 44.09 7.59
N HIS A 350 13.93 43.60 7.20
CA HIS A 350 14.58 42.45 7.81
C HIS A 350 15.06 42.75 9.26
N PRO A 351 15.15 41.74 10.15
CA PRO A 351 14.69 40.37 9.97
C PRO A 351 13.17 40.26 10.07
N TYR A 352 12.57 39.27 9.39
CA TYR A 352 11.15 38.98 9.53
C TYR A 352 10.79 37.49 9.50
N LEU A 353 11.75 36.60 9.23
CA LEU A 353 11.49 35.17 9.07
C LEU A 353 10.97 34.53 10.37
N LEU A 354 11.73 34.65 11.47
CA LEU A 354 11.34 34.07 12.78
C LEU A 354 10.98 35.14 13.82
N PHE A 355 11.63 36.30 13.74
CA PHE A 355 11.46 37.43 14.63
C PHE A 355 11.55 38.73 13.83
N ASN A 356 11.18 39.86 14.44
CA ASN A 356 11.37 41.18 13.84
C ASN A 356 12.26 42.05 14.72
N ALA A 357 12.71 43.18 14.17
CA ALA A 357 13.53 44.16 14.90
C ALA A 357 12.93 44.55 16.26
N SER A 358 11.59 44.68 16.36
CA SER A 358 10.93 45.04 17.63
C SER A 358 10.99 43.95 18.71
N SER A 359 11.09 42.67 18.33
CA SER A 359 11.21 41.54 19.26
C SER A 359 12.65 41.23 19.68
N LEU A 360 13.64 41.78 18.99
CA LEU A 360 15.05 41.48 19.23
C LEU A 360 15.53 41.81 20.65
N PRO A 361 15.20 42.96 21.26
CA PRO A 361 15.65 43.25 22.63
C PRO A 361 15.19 42.22 23.66
N ALA A 362 13.97 41.70 23.51
CA ALA A 362 13.42 40.67 24.39
C ALA A 362 14.11 39.31 24.20
N LEU A 363 14.44 38.95 22.95
CA LEU A 363 15.20 37.73 22.65
C LEU A 363 16.62 37.79 23.22
N VAL A 364 17.33 38.90 23.00
CA VAL A 364 18.70 39.10 23.53
C VAL A 364 18.70 39.07 25.06
N ALA A 365 17.72 39.70 25.70
CA ALA A 365 17.57 39.61 27.16
C ALA A 365 17.31 38.17 27.63
N GLY A 366 16.56 37.37 26.86
CA GLY A 366 16.34 35.95 27.12
C GLY A 366 17.60 35.09 26.96
N TRP A 367 18.43 35.37 25.96
CA TRP A 367 19.69 34.65 25.70
C TRP A 367 20.77 34.96 26.75
N THR A 368 20.84 36.21 27.20
CA THR A 368 21.86 36.69 28.16
C THR A 368 21.41 36.61 29.62
N GLY A 369 20.12 36.32 29.86
CA GLY A 369 19.53 36.27 31.19
C GLY A 369 19.74 34.94 31.92
N SER A 370 18.78 34.59 32.77
CA SER A 370 18.70 33.26 33.41
C SER A 370 17.44 32.54 32.95
N GLY A 371 17.50 31.22 32.77
CA GLY A 371 16.38 30.39 32.33
C GLY A 371 16.65 29.59 31.05
N ASN A 372 15.60 28.98 30.51
CA ASN A 372 15.72 28.00 29.41
C ASN A 372 16.30 28.59 28.12
N LEU A 373 15.92 29.83 27.76
CA LEU A 373 16.45 30.49 26.56
C LEU A 373 17.96 30.72 26.64
N SER A 374 18.47 31.07 27.82
CA SER A 374 19.91 31.22 28.04
C SER A 374 20.63 29.87 27.93
N LEU A 375 20.07 28.80 28.50
CA LEU A 375 20.62 27.45 28.37
C LEU A 375 20.70 26.98 26.92
N PHE A 376 19.62 27.19 26.14
CA PHE A 376 19.60 26.85 24.72
C PHE A 376 20.62 27.66 23.93
N TYR A 377 20.77 28.95 24.23
CA TYR A 377 21.73 29.81 23.56
C TYR A 377 23.17 29.40 23.89
N SER A 378 23.48 29.12 25.16
CA SER A 378 24.79 28.63 25.57
C SER A 378 25.14 27.26 24.97
N ASP A 379 24.17 26.35 24.82
CA ASP A 379 24.37 25.06 24.12
C ASP A 379 24.64 25.26 22.62
N LEU A 380 23.96 26.22 21.99
CA LEU A 380 24.25 26.62 20.60
C LEU A 380 25.66 27.21 20.48
N GLU A 381 26.00 28.19 21.31
CA GLU A 381 27.28 28.89 21.33
C GLU A 381 28.45 27.91 21.56
N SER A 382 28.35 27.04 22.57
CA SER A 382 29.40 26.06 22.89
C SER A 382 29.70 25.13 21.71
N ARG A 383 28.66 24.65 21.02
CA ARG A 383 28.80 23.83 19.80
C ARG A 383 29.40 24.64 18.66
N ALA A 384 28.92 25.86 18.44
CA ALA A 384 29.40 26.73 17.38
C ALA A 384 30.88 27.10 17.56
N ILE A 385 31.34 27.43 18.77
CA ILE A 385 32.76 27.71 19.05
C ILE A 385 33.65 26.50 18.72
N ASN A 386 33.19 25.28 19.00
CA ASN A 386 33.93 24.07 18.65
C ASN A 386 33.97 23.87 17.14
N TYR A 387 32.86 24.11 16.44
CA TYR A 387 32.82 24.02 14.98
C TYR A 387 33.63 25.12 14.32
N GLU A 388 33.66 26.34 14.85
CA GLU A 388 34.47 27.42 14.28
C GLU A 388 35.95 27.03 14.18
N LYS A 389 36.51 26.40 15.22
CA LYS A 389 37.89 25.89 15.19
C LYS A 389 38.12 24.82 14.12
N GLU A 390 37.08 24.09 13.74
CA GLU A 390 37.14 23.11 12.66
C GLU A 390 37.03 23.77 11.28
N TYR A 391 36.21 24.83 11.13
CA TYR A 391 35.84 25.39 9.81
C TYR A 391 36.60 26.67 9.46
N VAL A 392 37.23 27.33 10.42
CA VAL A 392 38.02 28.55 10.21
C VAL A 392 39.47 28.20 10.51
N ASP A 393 40.35 28.38 9.52
CA ASP A 393 41.78 28.15 9.72
C ASP A 393 42.43 29.28 10.54
N ALA A 394 43.71 29.11 10.90
CA ALA A 394 44.46 30.10 11.66
C ALA A 394 44.61 31.45 10.93
N THR A 395 44.29 31.53 9.63
CA THR A 395 44.30 32.76 8.83
C THR A 395 42.93 33.44 8.76
N GLY A 396 41.90 32.86 9.36
CA GLY A 396 40.53 33.37 9.28
C GLY A 396 39.81 33.02 7.97
N LYS A 397 40.32 32.03 7.21
CA LYS A 397 39.65 31.55 6.00
C LYS A 397 38.80 30.31 6.28
N LEU A 398 37.68 30.21 5.56
CA LEU A 398 36.84 29.02 5.61
C LEU A 398 37.56 27.81 4.98
N ASN A 399 37.60 26.71 5.74
CA ASN A 399 38.15 25.42 5.35
C ASN A 399 37.06 24.33 5.50
N ILE A 400 36.13 24.34 4.54
CA ILE A 400 35.02 23.40 4.50
C ILE A 400 35.42 22.19 3.65
N THR A 401 35.54 21.02 4.30
CA THR A 401 35.88 19.76 3.64
C THR A 401 34.70 18.79 3.66
N GLU A 402 34.77 17.74 2.84
CA GLU A 402 33.68 16.77 2.69
C GLU A 402 33.25 16.06 4.00
N GLY A 403 34.14 15.94 4.99
CA GLY A 403 33.81 15.34 6.30
C GLY A 403 33.05 16.26 7.26
N LYS A 404 32.82 17.52 6.89
CA LYS A 404 32.34 18.60 7.76
C LYS A 404 31.03 19.21 7.22
N LYS A 405 29.97 18.40 7.04
CA LYS A 405 28.76 18.81 6.29
C LYS A 405 27.57 19.26 7.14
N TRP A 406 27.26 18.55 8.24
CA TRP A 406 26.06 18.83 9.05
C TRP A 406 26.25 19.99 10.04
N LYS A 407 27.49 20.27 10.45
CA LYS A 407 27.78 21.22 11.53
C LYS A 407 27.79 22.68 11.08
N SER A 408 27.90 22.95 9.78
CA SER A 408 28.00 24.31 9.22
C SER A 408 26.76 25.16 9.48
N GLY A 409 25.55 24.61 9.40
CA GLY A 409 24.32 25.38 9.61
C GLY A 409 24.23 26.00 11.01
N ILE A 410 24.60 25.23 12.04
CA ILE A 410 24.62 25.70 13.44
C ILE A 410 25.61 26.86 13.60
N LEU A 411 26.80 26.71 13.02
CA LEU A 411 27.86 27.71 13.04
C LEU A 411 27.44 29.02 12.34
N VAL A 412 26.84 28.91 11.15
CA VAL A 412 26.36 30.04 10.35
C VAL A 412 25.25 30.80 11.06
N LEU A 413 24.28 30.11 11.66
CA LEU A 413 23.26 30.77 12.46
C LEU A 413 23.88 31.49 13.65
N TRP A 414 24.78 30.83 14.39
CA TRP A 414 25.41 31.44 15.55
C TRP A 414 26.25 32.67 15.17
N TRP A 415 27.01 32.65 14.07
CA TRP A 415 27.73 33.84 13.58
C TRP A 415 26.79 35.02 13.32
N ALA A 416 25.60 34.77 12.76
CA ALA A 416 24.62 35.81 12.53
C ALA A 416 24.04 36.36 13.83
N LEU A 417 23.75 35.50 14.80
CA LEU A 417 23.26 35.91 16.12
C LEU A 417 24.33 36.65 16.94
N ASP A 418 25.59 36.19 16.90
CA ASP A 418 26.73 36.85 17.56
C ASP A 418 26.96 38.25 16.95
N TYR A 419 26.96 38.36 15.62
CA TYR A 419 27.06 39.64 14.94
C TYR A 419 25.91 40.58 15.33
N LEU A 420 24.66 40.08 15.33
CA LEU A 420 23.49 40.86 15.71
C LEU A 420 23.57 41.37 17.16
N GLN A 421 24.12 40.56 18.07
CA GLN A 421 24.24 40.89 19.49
C GLN A 421 25.42 41.82 19.80
N THR A 422 26.57 41.61 19.15
CA THR A 422 27.86 42.21 19.56
C THR A 422 28.43 43.20 18.54
N GLY A 423 27.93 43.19 17.30
CA GLY A 423 28.53 43.92 16.19
C GLY A 423 29.87 43.34 15.72
N ASN A 424 30.16 42.07 16.01
CA ASN A 424 31.43 41.42 15.67
C ASN A 424 31.65 41.31 14.15
N ALA A 425 32.40 42.27 13.59
CA ALA A 425 32.69 42.36 12.16
C ALA A 425 33.37 41.10 11.60
N THR A 426 34.16 40.39 12.41
CA THR A 426 34.80 39.14 11.97
C THR A 426 33.78 38.05 11.67
N LYS A 427 32.72 37.90 12.48
CA LYS A 427 31.65 36.93 12.18
C LYS A 427 30.85 37.34 10.95
N PHE A 428 30.64 38.63 10.76
CA PHE A 428 29.99 39.16 9.56
C PHE A 428 30.81 38.83 8.29
N ASP A 429 32.14 38.98 8.34
CA ASP A 429 33.03 38.60 7.23
C ASP A 429 33.01 37.08 6.98
N TYR A 430 32.94 36.24 8.02
CA TYR A 430 32.78 34.79 7.88
C TYR A 430 31.46 34.41 7.23
N LEU A 431 30.36 35.10 7.55
CA LEU A 431 29.07 34.90 6.90
C LEU A 431 29.16 35.22 5.40
N LYS A 432 29.75 36.35 5.02
CA LYS A 432 29.93 36.73 3.61
C LYS A 432 30.73 35.67 2.85
N GLN A 433 31.86 35.22 3.42
CA GLN A 433 32.66 34.14 2.84
C GLN A 433 31.87 32.84 2.69
N PHE A 434 31.02 32.50 3.68
CA PHE A 434 30.21 31.29 3.64
C PHE A 434 29.17 31.33 2.52
N PHE A 435 28.44 32.45 2.39
CA PHE A 435 27.47 32.63 1.31
C PHE A 435 28.13 32.59 -0.07
N GLN A 436 29.32 33.14 -0.23
CA GLN A 436 30.09 33.03 -1.49
C GLN A 436 30.52 31.60 -1.82
N PHE A 437 30.73 30.76 -0.80
CA PHE A 437 31.13 29.36 -0.98
C PHE A 437 29.93 28.41 -1.22
N LEU A 438 28.69 28.82 -0.90
CA LEU A 438 27.50 27.97 -1.01
C LEU A 438 27.34 27.26 -2.39
N PRO A 439 27.56 27.91 -3.54
CA PRO A 439 27.45 27.23 -4.84
C PRO A 439 28.42 26.06 -5.02
N GLU A 440 29.63 26.17 -4.46
CA GLU A 440 30.62 25.08 -4.46
C GLU A 440 30.22 23.98 -3.46
N PHE A 441 29.61 24.39 -2.34
CA PHE A 441 29.19 23.50 -1.27
C PHE A 441 28.13 22.47 -1.71
N VAL A 442 27.26 22.82 -2.67
CA VAL A 442 26.29 21.87 -3.27
C VAL A 442 26.98 20.64 -3.84
N PHE A 443 28.12 20.80 -4.51
CA PHE A 443 28.82 19.67 -5.12
C PHE A 443 29.43 18.73 -4.08
N LEU A 444 29.73 19.27 -2.89
CA LEU A 444 30.20 18.51 -1.75
C LEU A 444 29.02 17.80 -1.05
N GLN A 445 27.85 18.43 -0.97
CA GLN A 445 26.65 17.88 -0.33
C GLN A 445 25.77 17.11 -1.32
N ARG A 446 25.89 15.79 -1.33
CA ARG A 446 25.03 14.92 -2.16
C ARG A 446 23.72 14.50 -1.49
N GLN A 447 23.49 14.88 -0.23
CA GLN A 447 22.30 14.50 0.53
C GLN A 447 21.38 15.70 0.64
N ASP A 448 20.12 15.51 0.23
CA ASP A 448 19.05 16.49 0.30
C ASP A 448 18.78 17.00 1.71
N LEU A 449 18.83 16.12 2.73
CA LEU A 449 18.69 16.50 4.14
C LEU A 449 19.74 17.54 4.58
N ASP A 450 20.99 17.36 4.16
CA ASP A 450 22.09 18.29 4.49
C ASP A 450 21.85 19.66 3.84
N ILE A 451 21.49 19.67 2.55
CA ILE A 451 21.20 20.90 1.81
C ILE A 451 20.04 21.63 2.46
N SER A 452 19.02 20.88 2.88
CA SER A 452 17.83 21.46 3.49
C SER A 452 18.13 22.08 4.85
N PHE A 453 18.81 21.35 5.75
CA PHE A 453 19.17 21.87 7.07
C PHE A 453 20.06 23.12 6.96
N ASN A 454 21.10 23.07 6.13
CA ASN A 454 21.97 24.22 5.89
C ASN A 454 21.22 25.37 5.20
N GLY A 455 20.29 25.06 4.31
CA GLY A 455 19.45 26.04 3.62
C GLY A 455 18.55 26.82 4.59
N PHE A 456 17.93 26.13 5.56
CA PHE A 456 17.18 26.80 6.63
C PHE A 456 18.07 27.75 7.43
N MET A 457 19.21 27.27 7.92
CA MET A 457 20.10 28.06 8.77
C MET A 457 20.69 29.26 8.01
N ALA A 458 21.08 29.07 6.75
CA ALA A 458 21.59 30.14 5.90
C ALA A 458 20.50 31.17 5.54
N ALA A 459 19.26 30.74 5.32
CA ALA A 459 18.14 31.67 5.10
C ALA A 459 17.88 32.54 6.35
N ILE A 460 17.88 31.93 7.54
CA ILE A 460 17.73 32.68 8.80
C ILE A 460 18.92 33.63 9.01
N ALA A 461 20.15 33.15 8.77
CA ALA A 461 21.34 34.00 8.92
C ALA A 461 21.34 35.19 7.96
N LEU A 462 20.93 34.99 6.70
CA LEU A 462 20.79 36.07 5.72
C LEU A 462 19.73 37.08 6.17
N ASP A 463 18.57 36.60 6.65
CA ASP A 463 17.50 37.46 7.18
C ASP A 463 17.98 38.31 8.35
N VAL A 464 18.80 37.74 9.24
CA VAL A 464 19.38 38.46 10.38
C VAL A 464 20.34 39.58 9.96
N ILE A 465 21.19 39.32 8.96
CA ILE A 465 22.23 40.30 8.56
C ILE A 465 21.80 41.24 7.43
N ALA A 466 20.64 41.03 6.82
CA ALA A 466 20.20 41.76 5.64
C ALA A 466 20.16 43.29 5.84
N GLY A 467 19.84 43.76 7.05
CA GLY A 467 19.86 45.20 7.38
C GLY A 467 21.25 45.84 7.34
N SER A 468 22.31 45.03 7.33
CA SER A 468 23.71 45.46 7.24
C SER A 468 24.33 45.29 5.85
N LEU A 469 23.56 44.76 4.88
CA LEU A 469 23.98 44.57 3.49
C LEU A 469 23.43 45.70 2.63
N ASP A 470 24.20 46.13 1.63
CA ASP A 470 23.61 46.95 0.57
C ASP A 470 22.74 46.11 -0.39
N ALA A 471 21.95 46.77 -1.23
CA ALA A 471 21.03 46.10 -2.14
C ALA A 471 21.74 45.22 -3.19
N GLY A 472 23.01 45.50 -3.52
CA GLY A 472 23.84 44.70 -4.40
C GLY A 472 24.34 43.45 -3.69
N GLU A 473 24.91 43.60 -2.50
CA GLU A 473 25.36 42.48 -1.65
C GLU A 473 24.21 41.53 -1.31
N MET A 474 23.05 42.07 -0.91
CA MET A 474 21.87 41.25 -0.60
C MET A 474 21.43 40.41 -1.82
N ARG A 475 21.47 41.01 -3.02
CA ARG A 475 21.12 40.30 -4.27
C ARG A 475 22.14 39.20 -4.60
N GLU A 476 23.42 39.48 -4.43
CA GLU A 476 24.50 38.51 -4.71
C GLU A 476 24.43 37.32 -3.74
N LEU A 477 24.44 37.58 -2.43
CA LEU A 477 24.42 36.53 -1.41
C LEU A 477 23.10 35.74 -1.44
N GLY A 478 21.98 36.42 -1.69
CA GLY A 478 20.68 35.78 -1.94
C GLY A 478 20.72 34.87 -3.17
N GLY A 479 21.32 35.29 -4.27
CA GLY A 479 21.48 34.47 -5.48
C GLY A 479 22.33 33.21 -5.25
N HIS A 480 23.40 33.30 -4.46
CA HIS A 480 24.18 32.12 -4.06
C HIS A 480 23.37 31.15 -3.21
N LEU A 481 22.55 31.66 -2.29
CA LEU A 481 21.65 30.84 -1.47
C LEU A 481 20.56 30.17 -2.31
N GLU A 482 19.98 30.86 -3.29
CA GLU A 482 19.02 30.27 -4.23
C GLU A 482 19.63 29.17 -5.08
N GLN A 483 20.87 29.36 -5.55
CA GLN A 483 21.61 28.33 -6.28
C GLN A 483 21.89 27.11 -5.39
N PHE A 484 22.13 27.32 -4.10
CA PHE A 484 22.38 26.25 -3.14
C PHE A 484 21.17 25.33 -2.94
N VAL A 485 19.97 25.89 -2.79
CA VAL A 485 18.74 25.09 -2.59
C VAL A 485 18.08 24.64 -3.88
N LYS A 486 18.55 25.08 -5.05
CA LYS A 486 17.98 24.73 -6.37
C LYS A 486 17.81 23.22 -6.60
N PRO A 487 18.76 22.34 -6.20
CA PRO A 487 18.57 20.89 -6.37
C PRO A 487 17.35 20.33 -5.62
N LEU A 488 16.95 20.94 -4.50
CA LEU A 488 15.75 20.55 -3.75
C LEU A 488 14.49 20.90 -4.53
N ASP A 489 14.43 22.11 -5.10
CA ASP A 489 13.29 22.54 -5.94
C ASP A 489 13.14 21.67 -7.19
N GLU A 490 14.26 21.31 -7.82
CA GLU A 490 14.28 20.41 -8.99
C GLU A 490 13.84 18.97 -8.64
N ALA A 491 14.01 18.54 -7.39
CA ALA A 491 13.67 17.21 -6.91
C ALA A 491 12.23 17.06 -6.37
N ARG A 492 11.45 18.16 -6.28
CA ARG A 492 10.14 18.18 -5.62
C ARG A 492 9.12 17.16 -6.15
N ASP A 493 9.19 16.83 -7.43
CA ASP A 493 8.21 15.95 -8.09
C ASP A 493 8.56 14.45 -8.00
N ILE A 494 9.71 14.10 -7.39
CA ILE A 494 10.23 12.72 -7.38
C ILE A 494 9.49 11.86 -6.35
N LEU A 495 9.22 12.37 -5.14
CA LEU A 495 8.65 11.60 -4.02
C LEU A 495 7.59 12.40 -3.23
N PRO A 496 6.34 12.51 -3.75
CA PRO A 496 5.31 13.38 -3.15
C PRO A 496 4.80 12.95 -1.76
N MET A 497 5.15 11.74 -1.30
CA MET A 497 4.72 11.16 -0.02
C MET A 497 5.88 10.95 0.95
N ASN A 498 7.06 11.49 0.65
CA ASN A 498 8.24 11.33 1.49
C ASN A 498 8.50 12.57 2.34
N ASN A 499 8.85 12.40 3.60
CA ASN A 499 9.10 13.48 4.55
C ASN A 499 10.25 14.42 4.12
N HIS A 500 11.19 13.95 3.30
CA HIS A 500 12.24 14.77 2.70
C HIS A 500 11.67 15.88 1.83
N LEU A 501 10.49 15.67 1.19
CA LEU A 501 9.84 16.71 0.39
C LEU A 501 9.45 17.91 1.27
N ALA A 502 8.75 17.66 2.38
CA ALA A 502 8.33 18.73 3.30
C ALA A 502 9.54 19.47 3.88
N LEU A 503 10.58 18.73 4.20
CA LEU A 503 11.82 19.26 4.78
C LEU A 503 12.59 20.12 3.74
N GLY A 504 12.85 19.59 2.54
CA GLY A 504 13.58 20.31 1.50
C GLY A 504 12.83 21.49 0.94
N MET A 505 11.52 21.35 0.73
CA MET A 505 10.69 22.46 0.26
C MET A 505 10.46 23.51 1.35
N GLY A 506 10.55 23.14 2.63
CA GLY A 506 10.59 24.12 3.71
C GLY A 506 11.83 25.02 3.59
N ALA A 507 12.99 24.45 3.28
CA ALA A 507 14.22 25.22 3.10
C ALA A 507 14.11 26.14 1.88
N VAL A 508 13.65 25.61 0.75
CA VAL A 508 13.36 26.40 -0.47
C VAL A 508 12.38 27.53 -0.17
N GLY A 509 11.33 27.27 0.61
CA GLY A 509 10.35 28.28 1.02
C GLY A 509 10.95 29.39 1.90
N CYS A 510 11.78 29.04 2.89
CA CYS A 510 12.50 30.02 3.72
C CYS A 510 13.45 30.88 2.88
N VAL A 511 14.19 30.26 1.95
CA VAL A 511 15.04 30.99 0.99
C VAL A 511 14.18 31.93 0.14
N GLY A 512 13.06 31.44 -0.40
CA GLY A 512 12.14 32.26 -1.19
C GLY A 512 11.56 33.44 -0.42
N ILE A 513 11.28 33.30 0.88
CA ILE A 513 10.84 34.41 1.72
C ILE A 513 11.95 35.46 1.85
N VAL A 514 13.18 35.07 2.22
CA VAL A 514 14.26 36.03 2.46
C VAL A 514 14.77 36.71 1.18
N THR A 515 14.75 36.00 0.04
CA THR A 515 15.16 36.55 -1.27
C THR A 515 14.00 37.17 -2.06
N LYS A 516 12.78 37.12 -1.51
CA LYS A 516 11.54 37.58 -2.16
C LYS A 516 11.27 36.86 -3.50
N ASN A 517 11.63 35.58 -3.59
CA ASN A 517 11.38 34.72 -4.74
C ASN A 517 10.00 34.05 -4.66
N ALA A 518 9.03 34.66 -5.35
CA ALA A 518 7.64 34.21 -5.41
C ALA A 518 7.48 32.74 -5.86
N MET A 519 8.33 32.26 -6.78
CA MET A 519 8.24 30.90 -7.29
C MET A 519 8.59 29.87 -6.21
N TYR A 520 9.68 30.10 -5.48
CA TYR A 520 10.12 29.22 -4.40
C TYR A 520 9.09 29.15 -3.26
N ILE A 521 8.49 30.29 -2.91
CA ILE A 521 7.39 30.34 -1.92
C ILE A 521 6.20 29.51 -2.38
N GLN A 522 5.77 29.67 -3.64
CA GLN A 522 4.62 28.92 -4.18
C GLN A 522 4.90 27.41 -4.22
N HIS A 523 6.07 27.00 -4.70
CA HIS A 523 6.43 25.59 -4.76
C HIS A 523 6.48 24.97 -3.36
N ALA A 524 6.96 25.70 -2.36
CA ALA A 524 6.92 25.26 -0.97
C ALA A 524 5.47 25.07 -0.48
N ILE A 525 4.58 26.04 -0.72
CA ILE A 525 3.16 25.92 -0.33
C ILE A 525 2.50 24.72 -1.01
N ASP A 526 2.74 24.52 -2.30
CA ASP A 526 2.18 23.42 -3.09
C ASP A 526 2.68 22.07 -2.55
N ALA A 527 3.98 21.96 -2.28
CA ALA A 527 4.59 20.75 -1.75
C ALA A 527 4.09 20.40 -0.34
N PHE A 528 3.92 21.38 0.55
CA PHE A 528 3.37 21.14 1.89
C PHE A 528 1.92 20.73 1.86
N THR A 529 1.12 21.40 1.03
CA THR A 529 -0.29 21.05 0.82
C THR A 529 -0.37 19.62 0.29
N GLN A 530 0.42 19.30 -0.74
CA GLN A 530 0.50 17.96 -1.30
C GLN A 530 0.97 16.92 -0.27
N TYR A 531 1.99 17.21 0.52
CA TYR A 531 2.51 16.29 1.51
C TYR A 531 1.46 16.00 2.58
N PHE A 532 0.96 17.03 3.29
CA PHE A 532 0.03 16.80 4.40
C PHE A 532 -1.35 16.30 3.96
N ASP A 533 -1.82 16.64 2.76
CA ASP A 533 -3.08 16.11 2.23
C ASP A 533 -2.98 14.63 1.84
N ASN A 534 -1.79 14.17 1.43
CA ASN A 534 -1.59 12.78 0.99
C ASN A 534 -1.03 11.86 2.09
N VAL A 535 -0.29 12.40 3.05
CA VAL A 535 0.41 11.62 4.09
C VAL A 535 -0.44 11.38 5.32
N LEU A 536 -1.49 12.17 5.56
CA LEU A 536 -2.29 12.08 6.78
C LEU A 536 -3.66 11.42 6.56
N HIS A 537 -3.81 10.18 7.02
CA HIS A 537 -5.08 9.45 7.06
C HIS A 537 -5.76 9.59 8.42
N ASP A 538 -6.73 10.51 8.53
CA ASP A 538 -7.40 10.88 9.80
C ASP A 538 -6.40 11.35 10.90
N GLY A 539 -5.31 11.97 10.46
CA GLY A 539 -4.19 12.42 11.31
C GLY A 539 -3.13 11.36 11.59
N VAL A 540 -3.30 10.12 11.09
CA VAL A 540 -2.26 9.09 11.13
C VAL A 540 -1.36 9.22 9.90
N PRO A 541 -0.04 9.32 10.07
CA PRO A 541 0.89 9.45 8.95
C PRO A 541 1.16 8.14 8.20
N VAL A 542 1.45 8.24 6.89
CA VAL A 542 1.94 7.11 6.09
C VAL A 542 3.39 6.71 6.38
N GLU A 543 4.15 7.55 7.08
CA GLU A 543 5.59 7.38 7.29
C GLU A 543 5.96 7.04 8.73
N SER A 544 5.00 6.73 9.61
CA SER A 544 5.16 6.72 11.07
C SER A 544 5.07 8.12 11.70
N PHE A 545 4.72 8.14 12.98
CA PHE A 545 4.66 9.38 13.76
C PHE A 545 6.04 10.04 13.89
N ILE A 546 7.13 9.25 13.94
CA ILE A 546 8.48 9.83 13.99
C ILE A 546 8.82 10.53 12.68
N TYR A 547 8.77 9.86 11.53
CA TYR A 547 9.28 10.46 10.30
C TYR A 547 8.40 11.61 9.82
N SER A 548 7.08 11.52 10.01
CA SER A 548 6.22 12.68 9.76
C SER A 548 6.45 13.80 10.76
N SER A 549 6.80 13.52 12.01
CA SER A 549 7.22 14.60 12.93
C SER A 549 8.54 15.24 12.49
N TYR A 550 9.49 14.45 11.96
CA TYR A 550 10.75 14.94 11.39
C TYR A 550 10.48 15.90 10.23
N GLY A 551 9.68 15.46 9.26
CA GLY A 551 9.25 16.29 8.15
C GLY A 551 8.49 17.55 8.60
N SER A 552 7.61 17.45 9.60
CA SER A 552 6.81 18.58 10.07
C SER A 552 7.59 19.64 10.86
N ILE A 553 8.69 19.28 11.50
CA ILE A 553 9.40 20.17 12.44
C ILE A 553 10.58 20.86 11.83
N ASP A 554 11.35 20.16 11.02
CA ASP A 554 12.38 20.85 10.26
C ASP A 554 11.73 21.81 9.27
N SER A 555 10.54 21.47 8.78
CA SER A 555 9.72 22.36 7.98
C SER A 555 8.96 23.43 8.79
N ALA A 556 9.02 23.38 10.14
CA ALA A 556 8.36 24.34 11.01
C ALA A 556 8.97 25.75 10.95
N PHE A 557 10.21 25.91 10.51
CA PHE A 557 10.78 27.23 10.23
C PHE A 557 9.94 27.97 9.18
N PHE A 558 9.61 27.29 8.08
CA PHE A 558 8.81 27.86 6.99
C PHE A 558 7.37 28.11 7.43
N THR A 559 6.70 27.11 8.02
CA THR A 559 5.30 27.27 8.42
C THR A 559 5.13 28.31 9.52
N ARG A 560 6.11 28.45 10.43
CA ARG A 560 6.16 29.54 11.41
C ARG A 560 6.32 30.89 10.73
N ALA A 561 7.23 31.03 9.77
CA ALA A 561 7.40 32.27 9.01
C ALA A 561 6.08 32.66 8.33
N MET A 562 5.43 31.72 7.63
CA MET A 562 4.14 31.95 6.97
C MET A 562 3.06 32.42 7.95
N THR A 563 2.98 31.80 9.13
CA THR A 563 2.00 32.17 10.17
C THR A 563 2.30 33.55 10.74
N ARG A 564 3.57 33.83 11.04
CA ARG A 564 4.05 35.11 11.57
C ARG A 564 3.76 36.27 10.63
N LEU A 565 3.98 36.05 9.34
CA LEU A 565 3.77 37.04 8.28
C LEU A 565 2.28 37.26 7.95
N GLY A 566 1.37 36.53 8.62
CA GLY A 566 -0.07 36.61 8.40
C GLY A 566 -0.48 36.09 7.02
N PHE A 567 0.28 35.14 6.47
CA PHE A 567 -0.02 34.47 5.20
C PHE A 567 -0.89 33.23 5.45
N ILE A 568 -0.25 32.08 5.70
CA ILE A 568 -0.91 30.78 5.89
C ILE A 568 -0.60 30.32 7.30
N ASP A 569 -1.64 30.12 8.10
CA ASP A 569 -1.54 29.54 9.44
C ASP A 569 -1.71 28.02 9.36
N TYR A 570 -0.60 27.30 9.44
CA TYR A 570 -0.58 25.84 9.48
C TYR A 570 -0.89 25.29 10.88
N PHE A 571 -0.94 26.13 11.90
CA PHE A 571 -1.10 25.77 13.32
C PHE A 571 -2.52 26.04 13.85
N ILE A 572 -3.41 26.56 13.00
CA ILE A 572 -4.81 26.79 13.34
C ILE A 572 -5.51 25.46 13.67
N GLU A 573 -6.38 25.51 14.68
CA GLU A 573 -7.17 24.36 15.12
C GLU A 573 -7.91 23.71 13.94
N GLY A 574 -7.79 22.39 13.83
CA GLY A 574 -8.40 21.63 12.75
C GLY A 574 -7.63 21.66 11.43
N SER A 575 -6.45 22.27 11.33
CA SER A 575 -5.55 22.08 10.18
C SER A 575 -5.08 20.61 10.08
N PRO A 576 -4.58 20.15 8.92
CA PRO A 576 -3.96 18.82 8.82
C PRO A 576 -2.86 18.58 9.85
N LEU A 577 -2.02 19.59 10.08
CA LEU A 577 -0.90 19.50 11.01
C LEU A 577 -1.38 19.51 12.48
N ASP A 578 -2.38 20.33 12.84
CA ASP A 578 -2.99 20.30 14.18
C ASP A 578 -3.63 18.93 14.47
N ARG A 579 -4.33 18.34 13.48
CA ARG A 579 -4.88 16.98 13.62
C ARG A 579 -3.78 15.94 13.80
N PHE A 580 -2.71 16.01 13.00
CA PHE A 580 -1.56 15.11 13.17
C PHE A 580 -1.02 15.20 14.59
N MET A 581 -0.78 16.39 15.12
CA MET A 581 -0.22 16.59 16.46
C MET A 581 -1.17 16.13 17.57
N ASN A 582 -2.46 16.42 17.45
CA ASN A 582 -3.48 15.87 18.35
C ASN A 582 -3.53 14.33 18.32
N ARG A 583 -3.37 13.72 17.14
CA ARG A 583 -3.27 12.26 17.01
C ARG A 583 -1.98 11.71 17.59
N SER A 584 -0.84 12.40 17.42
CA SER A 584 0.43 12.02 18.03
C SER A 584 0.33 11.91 19.55
N ILE A 585 -0.36 12.84 20.21
CA ILE A 585 -0.66 12.75 21.65
C ILE A 585 -1.55 11.55 21.98
N THR A 586 -2.54 11.26 21.14
CA THR A 586 -3.50 10.16 21.36
C THR A 586 -2.83 8.79 21.28
N VAL A 587 -1.71 8.65 20.55
CA VAL A 587 -0.98 7.39 20.42
C VAL A 587 0.13 7.21 21.45
N LEU A 588 0.45 8.25 22.25
CA LEU A 588 1.43 8.11 23.33
C LEU A 588 0.92 7.13 24.38
N ASN A 589 1.81 6.23 24.78
CA ASN A 589 1.59 5.33 25.90
C ASN A 589 1.75 6.08 27.25
N PRO A 590 1.40 5.45 28.38
CA PRO A 590 1.43 6.06 29.72
C PRO A 590 2.75 6.73 30.10
N VAL A 591 3.88 6.28 29.54
CA VAL A 591 5.20 6.86 29.80
C VAL A 591 5.64 7.87 28.74
N GLY A 592 4.71 8.35 27.91
CA GLY A 592 4.96 9.37 26.88
C GLY A 592 5.81 8.90 25.70
N SER A 593 6.01 7.60 25.52
CA SER A 593 6.64 7.03 24.32
C SER A 593 5.57 6.58 23.32
N TRP A 594 5.93 6.44 22.05
CA TRP A 594 5.01 6.01 20.99
C TRP A 594 5.25 4.55 20.59
N PRO A 595 4.31 3.93 19.86
CA PRO A 595 4.47 2.57 19.38
C PRO A 595 5.52 2.43 18.26
N ASN A 596 6.35 1.38 18.26
CA ASN A 596 7.33 1.15 17.18
C ASN A 596 6.73 0.46 15.95
N TYR A 597 5.81 1.15 15.29
CA TYR A 597 5.38 0.79 13.94
C TYR A 597 6.26 1.50 12.92
N GLU A 598 6.49 0.84 11.78
CA GLU A 598 7.36 1.36 10.71
C GLU A 598 8.78 1.66 11.20
N ASP A 599 9.59 2.37 10.40
CA ASP A 599 10.86 2.91 10.88
C ASP A 599 10.60 3.85 12.07
N SER A 600 10.74 3.29 13.26
CA SER A 600 10.52 3.95 14.52
C SER A 600 11.50 3.46 15.58
N SER A 601 12.18 4.39 16.26
CA SER A 601 12.95 4.14 17.48
C SER A 601 12.15 4.59 18.69
N ILE A 602 12.26 3.88 19.81
CA ILE A 602 11.86 4.44 21.10
C ILE A 602 12.93 5.45 21.46
N ASP A 603 12.75 6.70 21.10
CA ASP A 603 13.52 7.81 21.64
C ASP A 603 12.54 8.88 22.15
N GLY A 604 13.04 9.93 22.80
CA GLY A 604 12.17 11.00 23.32
C GLY A 604 11.81 12.03 22.26
N SER A 605 12.27 11.86 21.02
CA SER A 605 12.29 12.93 20.05
C SER A 605 10.89 13.37 19.64
N LEU A 606 9.90 12.48 19.49
CA LEU A 606 8.52 12.88 19.14
C LEU A 606 7.90 13.78 20.21
N LEU A 607 8.08 13.49 21.52
CA LEU A 607 7.48 14.33 22.55
C LEU A 607 8.13 15.73 22.58
N LEU A 608 9.46 15.80 22.45
CA LEU A 608 10.17 17.08 22.26
C LEU A 608 9.69 17.84 21.02
N ARG A 609 9.39 17.09 19.98
CA ARG A 609 8.88 17.58 18.71
C ARG A 609 7.44 18.13 18.82
N ILE A 610 6.54 17.41 19.49
CA ILE A 610 5.18 17.89 19.78
C ILE A 610 5.23 19.07 20.76
N ARG A 611 6.19 19.08 21.70
CA ARG A 611 6.43 20.23 22.58
C ARG A 611 6.73 21.49 21.80
N LEU A 612 7.64 21.40 20.83
CA LEU A 612 7.93 22.52 19.95
C LEU A 612 6.67 23.00 19.21
N TYR A 613 5.87 22.07 18.67
CA TYR A 613 4.59 22.40 18.05
C TYR A 613 3.63 23.11 19.01
N SER A 614 3.58 22.68 20.28
CA SER A 614 2.76 23.30 21.33
C SER A 614 3.11 24.77 21.56
N HIS A 615 4.35 25.18 21.26
CA HIS A 615 4.75 26.57 21.33
C HIS A 615 4.25 27.40 20.13
N LEU A 616 4.01 26.74 19.00
CA LEU A 616 3.60 27.36 17.74
C LEU A 616 2.08 27.51 17.63
N THR A 617 1.33 26.54 18.15
CA THR A 617 -0.14 26.52 18.10
C THR A 617 -0.80 27.45 19.13
N SER A 618 -2.02 27.89 18.81
CA SER A 618 -2.95 28.55 19.72
C SER A 618 -3.88 27.56 20.45
N ASN A 619 -3.82 26.27 20.13
CA ASN A 619 -4.61 25.22 20.76
C ASN A 619 -4.14 24.96 22.20
N GLU A 620 -4.77 25.63 23.16
CA GLU A 620 -4.40 25.54 24.58
C GLU A 620 -4.55 24.12 25.13
N LEU A 621 -5.57 23.38 24.69
CA LEU A 621 -5.81 22.01 25.14
C LEU A 621 -4.64 21.09 24.74
N LEU A 622 -4.16 21.19 23.50
CA LEU A 622 -2.98 20.45 23.04
C LEU A 622 -1.73 20.82 23.88
N ARG A 623 -1.55 22.09 24.24
CA ARG A 623 -0.46 22.54 25.11
C ARG A 623 -0.51 21.91 26.50
N GLN A 624 -1.70 21.82 27.08
CA GLN A 624 -1.92 21.20 28.39
C GLN A 624 -1.63 19.69 28.36
N HIS A 625 -2.03 19.00 27.27
CA HIS A 625 -1.74 17.57 27.08
C HIS A 625 -0.25 17.30 26.93
N VAL A 626 0.46 18.14 26.16
CA VAL A 626 1.92 18.06 26.03
C VAL A 626 2.61 18.24 27.38
N ALA A 627 2.20 19.27 28.13
CA ALA A 627 2.74 19.53 29.47
C ALA A 627 2.49 18.36 30.43
N TYR A 628 1.34 17.69 30.32
CA TYR A 628 1.02 16.49 31.09
C TYR A 628 2.02 15.36 30.84
N PHE A 629 2.30 15.02 29.58
CA PHE A 629 3.26 13.96 29.25
C PHE A 629 4.71 14.30 29.61
N ILE A 630 5.12 15.57 29.44
CA ILE A 630 6.44 16.02 29.88
C ILE A 630 6.57 15.86 31.40
N ASN A 631 5.52 16.19 32.16
CA ASN A 631 5.54 16.05 33.61
C ASN A 631 5.61 14.59 34.06
N ILE A 632 4.94 13.66 33.36
CA ILE A 632 5.02 12.23 33.67
C ILE A 632 6.44 11.70 33.43
N GLN A 633 7.08 12.07 32.33
CA GLN A 633 8.45 11.62 32.03
C GLN A 633 9.50 12.20 32.99
N GLY A 634 9.13 13.24 33.75
CA GLY A 634 10.05 14.02 34.56
C GLY A 634 11.06 14.78 33.70
N ASP A 635 11.99 15.47 34.36
CA ASP A 635 13.14 16.15 33.74
C ASP A 635 14.22 15.13 33.32
N SER A 636 13.81 13.98 32.76
CA SER A 636 14.70 12.88 32.49
C SER A 636 15.56 13.21 31.26
N SER A 637 16.80 13.60 31.55
CA SER A 637 17.92 13.78 30.60
C SER A 637 18.14 12.60 29.63
N GLN A 638 17.52 11.45 29.90
CA GLN A 638 17.54 10.27 29.02
C GLN A 638 16.93 10.51 27.63
N PHE A 639 16.17 11.61 27.48
CA PHE A 639 15.47 11.95 26.24
C PHE A 639 16.00 13.22 25.55
N GLU A 640 17.09 13.83 26.04
CA GLU A 640 17.71 15.04 25.47
C GLU A 640 18.38 14.84 24.10
N VAL A 641 18.28 13.66 23.50
CA VAL A 641 18.81 13.35 22.16
C VAL A 641 17.85 13.85 21.08
N GLY A 642 17.62 15.15 21.03
CA GLY A 642 16.93 15.76 19.89
C GLY A 642 17.92 16.31 18.86
N SER A 643 17.47 16.42 17.60
CA SER A 643 18.23 17.05 16.50
C SER A 643 18.59 18.52 16.78
N SER A 644 19.68 19.07 16.27
CA SER A 644 20.00 20.48 16.52
C SER A 644 18.92 21.48 16.05
N SER A 645 18.06 21.10 15.10
CA SER A 645 16.98 21.94 14.55
C SER A 645 15.91 22.34 15.59
N HIS A 646 15.45 21.41 16.43
CA HIS A 646 14.36 21.72 17.38
C HIS A 646 14.80 22.74 18.44
N LYS A 647 16.01 22.58 19.01
CA LYS A 647 16.56 23.54 19.98
C LYS A 647 16.70 24.94 19.38
N ILE A 648 17.10 25.00 18.11
CA ILE A 648 17.20 26.26 17.38
C ILE A 648 15.83 26.92 17.22
N LEU A 649 14.78 26.18 16.85
CA LEU A 649 13.45 26.78 16.76
C LEU A 649 12.95 27.23 18.14
N GLU A 650 13.21 26.46 19.21
CA GLU A 650 12.89 26.87 20.58
C GLU A 650 13.52 28.20 20.98
N LEU A 651 14.73 28.55 20.50
CA LEU A 651 15.34 29.87 20.76
C LEU A 651 14.45 31.05 20.35
N PHE A 652 13.60 30.85 19.34
CA PHE A 652 12.73 31.90 18.78
C PHE A 652 11.26 31.75 19.18
N THR A 653 10.87 30.57 19.66
CA THR A 653 9.45 30.24 19.88
C THR A 653 9.15 29.81 21.30
N TRP A 654 10.14 29.75 22.19
CA TRP A 654 9.97 29.27 23.56
C TRP A 654 8.78 29.93 24.25
N LYS A 655 7.97 29.10 24.89
CA LYS A 655 6.90 29.49 25.80
C LYS A 655 6.97 28.61 27.04
N PRO A 656 6.59 29.13 28.23
CA PRO A 656 6.34 28.27 29.38
C PRO A 656 5.34 27.17 29.03
N LEU A 657 5.55 25.99 29.60
CA LEU A 657 4.58 24.90 29.52
C LEU A 657 3.25 25.36 30.10
N ALA A 658 2.16 24.92 29.47
CA ALA A 658 0.82 25.14 30.00
C ALA A 658 0.63 24.33 31.29
N SER A 659 -0.42 24.63 32.05
CA SER A 659 -0.80 23.78 33.18
C SER A 659 -1.12 22.36 32.66
N PRO A 660 -0.49 21.31 33.20
CA PRO A 660 -0.67 19.95 32.70
C PRO A 660 -2.13 19.51 32.87
N ALA A 661 -2.71 18.95 31.81
CA ALA A 661 -4.00 18.26 31.87
C ALA A 661 -3.96 16.96 31.06
N PRO A 662 -4.49 15.84 31.59
CA PRO A 662 -4.57 14.62 30.81
C PRO A 662 -5.48 14.81 29.59
N PRO A 663 -5.24 14.08 28.48
CA PRO A 663 -6.10 14.16 27.31
C PRO A 663 -7.58 13.89 27.61
N ALA A 664 -8.43 14.90 27.39
CA ALA A 664 -9.87 14.82 27.58
C ALA A 664 -10.55 14.16 26.35
N VAL A 665 -10.38 12.84 26.20
CA VAL A 665 -11.12 12.06 25.19
C VAL A 665 -12.39 11.46 25.78
N LYS A 666 -13.49 11.52 25.02
CA LYS A 666 -14.79 10.94 25.41
C LYS A 666 -14.66 9.47 25.83
N TRP A 667 -13.84 8.71 25.10
CA TRP A 667 -13.42 7.37 25.45
C TRP A 667 -11.92 7.41 25.68
N LEU A 668 -11.43 6.76 26.74
CA LEU A 668 -10.00 6.63 26.99
C LEU A 668 -9.26 6.00 25.79
N SER A 669 -9.95 5.09 25.10
CA SER A 669 -9.46 4.38 23.92
C SER A 669 -9.82 5.10 22.61
N TRP A 670 -9.02 4.87 21.58
CA TRP A 670 -9.17 5.47 20.26
C TRP A 670 -8.81 4.48 19.15
N ALA A 671 -9.48 4.59 18.00
CA ALA A 671 -9.12 3.84 16.80
C ALA A 671 -9.40 4.66 15.54
N SER A 672 -8.50 4.57 14.55
CA SER A 672 -8.65 5.16 13.23
C SER A 672 -8.74 4.07 12.17
N ARG A 673 -9.92 3.88 11.57
CA ARG A 673 -10.10 2.87 10.52
C ARG A 673 -9.33 3.19 9.25
N LYS A 674 -9.26 4.48 8.86
CA LYS A 674 -8.46 4.88 7.69
C LYS A 674 -6.97 4.92 7.99
N GLY A 675 -6.62 5.33 9.22
CA GLY A 675 -5.24 5.39 9.69
C GLY A 675 -4.66 4.01 10.00
N GLY A 676 -5.52 3.01 10.23
CA GLY A 676 -5.09 1.66 10.55
C GLY A 676 -4.42 1.52 11.91
N ILE A 677 -4.73 2.38 12.88
CA ILE A 677 -4.13 2.32 14.22
C ILE A 677 -5.23 2.31 15.28
N ALA A 678 -5.03 1.53 16.32
CA ALA A 678 -5.87 1.54 17.52
C ALA A 678 -5.02 1.61 18.78
N CYS A 679 -5.50 2.36 19.77
CA CYS A 679 -4.89 2.58 21.07
C CYS A 679 -5.96 2.37 22.14
N LEU A 680 -5.89 1.29 22.91
CA LEU A 680 -6.85 0.98 23.96
C LEU A 680 -6.19 1.17 25.32
N ARG A 681 -6.88 1.81 26.27
CA ARG A 681 -6.27 2.14 27.57
C ARG A 681 -7.25 2.25 28.73
N THR A 682 -6.77 2.00 29.94
CA THR A 682 -7.54 2.14 31.21
C THR A 682 -7.46 3.54 31.82
N GLY A 683 -6.52 4.38 31.37
CA GLY A 683 -6.28 5.72 31.90
C GLY A 683 -5.19 6.45 31.12
N TRP A 684 -4.74 7.60 31.65
CA TRP A 684 -3.66 8.41 31.07
C TRP A 684 -2.43 8.53 31.98
N ASP A 685 -2.58 8.20 33.26
CA ASP A 685 -1.49 8.18 34.23
C ASP A 685 -0.53 7.02 33.97
N ALA A 686 0.61 7.02 34.68
CA ALA A 686 1.62 5.99 34.55
C ALA A 686 1.11 4.59 34.92
N ASP A 687 0.14 4.49 35.82
CA ASP A 687 -0.46 3.22 36.26
C ASP A 687 -1.42 2.63 35.21
N ALA A 688 -1.75 3.38 34.16
CA ALA A 688 -2.63 2.91 33.11
C ALA A 688 -2.03 1.73 32.34
N VAL A 689 -2.92 0.83 31.90
CA VAL A 689 -2.62 -0.20 30.92
C VAL A 689 -3.00 0.33 29.55
N PHE A 690 -2.11 0.14 28.60
CA PHE A 690 -2.19 0.62 27.24
C PHE A 690 -1.77 -0.48 26.27
N ILE A 691 -2.59 -0.71 25.25
CA ILE A 691 -2.23 -1.51 24.08
C ILE A 691 -2.38 -0.65 22.82
N SER A 692 -1.36 -0.70 21.97
CA SER A 692 -1.44 -0.16 20.62
C SER A 692 -1.44 -1.30 19.60
N MET A 693 -2.07 -1.08 18.45
CA MET A 693 -2.14 -2.05 17.36
C MET A 693 -2.06 -1.37 15.99
N ASN A 694 -1.45 -2.05 15.02
CA ASN A 694 -1.27 -1.60 13.63
C ASN A 694 -2.02 -2.47 12.62
N ALA A 695 -2.70 -1.86 11.65
CA ALA A 695 -3.45 -2.48 10.56
C ALA A 695 -3.74 -1.45 9.44
N LYS A 696 -2.72 -1.02 8.72
CA LYS A 696 -2.79 0.04 7.70
C LYS A 696 -3.30 -0.48 6.36
N THR A 697 -4.11 0.35 5.71
CA THR A 697 -4.71 0.07 4.39
C THR A 697 -4.07 0.86 3.26
N PHE A 698 -2.98 1.57 3.53
CA PHE A 698 -2.32 2.48 2.59
C PHE A 698 -0.83 2.16 2.48
N HIS A 699 -0.25 2.47 1.32
CA HIS A 699 1.18 2.31 1.08
C HIS A 699 1.99 3.25 1.98
N GLN A 700 3.06 2.73 2.56
CA GLN A 700 3.89 3.45 3.53
C GLN A 700 5.24 3.81 2.85
N SER A 701 5.87 4.93 3.24
CA SER A 701 7.22 5.27 2.72
C SER A 701 8.35 4.60 3.52
N HIS A 702 8.08 4.28 4.79
CA HIS A 702 9.01 3.70 5.77
C HIS A 702 8.50 2.32 6.23
N THR A 703 8.07 1.53 5.26
CA THR A 703 7.30 0.30 5.45
C THR A 703 7.98 -0.73 6.35
N ARG A 704 7.15 -1.39 7.16
CA ARG A 704 7.45 -2.70 7.75
C ARG A 704 6.41 -3.74 7.36
N LEU A 705 6.77 -5.00 7.57
CA LEU A 705 5.88 -6.16 7.45
C LEU A 705 5.28 -6.49 8.83
N ASP A 706 4.77 -5.46 9.51
CA ASP A 706 4.33 -5.47 10.92
C ASP A 706 2.81 -5.31 11.06
N GLU A 707 2.05 -5.61 10.01
CA GLU A 707 0.61 -5.47 10.03
C GLU A 707 -0.01 -6.46 11.02
N LEU A 708 -1.13 -6.07 11.64
CA LEU A 708 -1.75 -6.74 12.77
C LEU A 708 -0.90 -6.78 14.06
N SER A 709 0.29 -6.18 14.11
CA SER A 709 1.14 -6.19 15.30
C SER A 709 0.55 -5.37 16.47
N PHE A 710 1.06 -5.61 17.67
CA PHE A 710 0.65 -4.92 18.88
C PHE A 710 1.83 -4.59 19.81
N GLU A 711 1.66 -3.60 20.67
CA GLU A 711 2.59 -3.29 21.76
C GLU A 711 1.82 -3.01 23.05
N ILE A 712 2.39 -3.36 24.20
CA ILE A 712 1.74 -3.25 25.51
C ILE A 712 2.65 -2.49 26.48
N CYS A 713 2.11 -1.42 27.05
CA CYS A 713 2.68 -0.68 28.17
C CYS A 713 1.70 -0.74 29.35
N ALA A 714 2.18 -0.99 30.55
CA ALA A 714 1.37 -1.04 31.75
C ALA A 714 2.20 -0.65 32.96
N TYR A 715 1.59 0.06 33.92
CA TYR A 715 2.22 0.41 35.20
C TYR A 715 3.62 1.01 35.01
N GLY A 716 3.74 1.96 34.10
CA GLY A 716 4.99 2.66 33.82
C GLY A 716 6.07 1.82 33.13
N ALA A 717 5.77 0.59 32.69
CA ALA A 717 6.72 -0.29 32.01
C ALA A 717 6.27 -0.66 30.59
N LEU A 718 7.22 -0.73 29.65
CA LEU A 718 6.97 -1.27 28.30
C LEU A 718 7.24 -2.78 28.31
N LEU A 719 6.18 -3.58 28.24
CA LEU A 719 6.23 -5.03 28.47
C LEU A 719 6.34 -5.82 27.16
N SER A 720 5.65 -5.35 26.11
CA SER A 720 5.64 -5.95 24.77
C SER A 720 5.89 -4.85 23.74
N MET A 721 6.86 -5.05 22.86
CA MET A 721 7.24 -4.05 21.85
C MET A 721 7.71 -4.71 20.56
N ASN A 722 7.46 -4.07 19.42
CA ASN A 722 8.15 -4.42 18.19
C ASN A 722 9.62 -4.03 18.30
N THR A 723 10.44 -4.61 17.44
CA THR A 723 11.91 -4.57 17.53
C THR A 723 12.54 -3.20 17.21
N GLY A 724 11.76 -2.15 16.93
CA GLY A 724 12.27 -0.78 16.74
C GLY A 724 13.16 -0.62 15.48
N TYR A 725 13.79 0.52 15.27
CA TYR A 725 14.59 0.84 14.07
C TYR A 725 16.06 1.06 14.43
N PRO A 726 17.00 0.20 13.99
CA PRO A 726 18.43 0.36 14.29
C PRO A 726 19.07 1.47 13.43
N GLY A 727 18.39 1.91 12.37
CA GLY A 727 18.94 2.79 11.35
C GLY A 727 19.09 2.09 10.01
N TRP A 728 18.98 2.86 8.93
CA TRP A 728 19.12 2.35 7.56
C TRP A 728 20.51 1.73 7.35
N LYS A 729 20.56 0.56 6.71
CA LYS A 729 21.78 -0.22 6.45
C LYS A 729 22.59 -0.60 7.71
N LYS A 730 22.01 -0.48 8.90
CA LYS A 730 22.60 -1.00 10.13
C LYS A 730 22.39 -2.50 10.22
N GLU A 731 23.15 -3.13 11.11
CA GLU A 731 22.97 -4.54 11.41
C GLU A 731 21.53 -4.76 11.89
N HIS A 732 20.96 -5.94 11.61
CA HIS A 732 19.59 -6.29 11.97
C HIS A 732 18.46 -5.42 11.38
N HIS A 733 18.74 -4.41 10.54
CA HIS A 733 17.70 -3.61 9.89
C HIS A 733 16.67 -4.50 9.15
N ALA A 734 17.14 -5.48 8.36
CA ALA A 734 16.26 -6.43 7.67
C ALA A 734 15.38 -7.25 8.63
N TYR A 735 15.90 -7.62 9.79
CA TYR A 735 15.14 -8.32 10.82
C TYR A 735 14.04 -7.41 11.39
N THR A 736 14.36 -6.15 11.70
CA THR A 736 13.38 -5.21 12.25
C THR A 736 12.25 -4.81 11.29
N VAL A 737 12.48 -4.98 9.98
CA VAL A 737 11.47 -4.74 8.94
C VAL A 737 10.61 -5.98 8.68
N SER A 738 11.07 -7.17 9.09
CA SER A 738 10.38 -8.44 8.87
C SER A 738 9.18 -8.64 9.80
N THR A 739 8.28 -9.55 9.40
CA THR A 739 7.16 -10.00 10.26
C THR A 739 7.68 -10.76 11.47
N MET A 740 8.78 -11.50 11.32
CA MET A 740 9.46 -12.17 12.43
C MET A 740 9.94 -11.20 13.52
N GLY A 741 10.29 -9.96 13.16
CA GLY A 741 10.67 -8.89 14.09
C GLY A 741 9.51 -8.13 14.72
N SER A 742 8.27 -8.63 14.59
CA SER A 742 7.05 -7.96 15.04
C SER A 742 6.15 -8.87 15.87
N ASN A 743 5.30 -8.28 16.72
CA ASN A 743 4.33 -8.99 17.57
C ASN A 743 3.09 -9.45 16.79
N THR A 744 3.28 -10.32 15.80
CA THR A 744 2.26 -10.73 14.83
C THR A 744 2.41 -12.21 14.45
N ILE A 745 1.79 -12.66 13.36
CA ILE A 745 1.78 -14.07 12.93
C ILE A 745 2.61 -14.26 11.66
N LEU A 746 3.35 -15.37 11.57
CA LEU A 746 3.91 -15.93 10.34
C LEU A 746 3.04 -17.12 9.89
N LEU A 747 2.88 -17.27 8.57
CA LEU A 747 2.16 -18.41 7.98
C LEU A 747 3.13 -19.24 7.15
N GLY A 748 3.42 -20.45 7.61
CA GLY A 748 4.34 -21.38 6.94
C GLY A 748 5.81 -20.99 7.05
N GLY A 749 6.22 -20.23 8.06
CA GLY A 749 7.58 -19.67 8.19
C GLY A 749 7.83 -18.43 7.34
N GLU A 750 6.81 -17.93 6.64
CA GLU A 750 6.93 -16.81 5.71
C GLU A 750 6.43 -15.51 6.33
N ASP A 751 7.16 -14.44 6.05
CA ASP A 751 6.75 -13.08 6.35
C ASP A 751 5.49 -12.67 5.56
N GLN A 752 4.87 -11.57 5.97
CA GLN A 752 3.87 -10.89 5.16
C GLN A 752 4.47 -10.52 3.81
N GLN A 753 3.69 -10.71 2.75
CA GLN A 753 4.13 -10.49 1.36
C GLN A 753 3.71 -9.11 0.84
N ARG A 754 3.05 -8.31 1.70
CA ARG A 754 2.52 -6.98 1.41
C ARG A 754 2.60 -6.12 2.66
N GLU A 755 2.66 -4.81 2.42
CA GLU A 755 2.70 -3.77 3.44
C GLU A 755 1.34 -3.15 3.77
N THR A 756 0.26 -3.71 3.21
CA THR A 756 -1.10 -3.22 3.42
C THR A 756 -2.01 -4.39 3.69
N CYS A 757 -2.91 -4.20 4.66
CA CYS A 757 -3.87 -5.19 5.07
C CYS A 757 -5.32 -4.75 4.76
N GLY A 758 -6.29 -5.55 5.22
CA GLY A 758 -7.72 -5.22 5.16
C GLY A 758 -8.14 -4.12 6.13
N GLY A 759 -7.26 -3.77 7.07
CA GLY A 759 -7.43 -2.67 8.03
C GLY A 759 -8.29 -3.04 9.23
N ILE A 760 -8.79 -2.00 9.91
CA ILE A 760 -9.70 -2.16 11.05
C ILE A 760 -11.13 -2.31 10.55
N GLY A 761 -11.63 -3.55 10.53
CA GLY A 761 -12.98 -3.89 10.09
C GLY A 761 -14.06 -3.55 11.12
N PHE A 762 -13.75 -3.66 12.42
CA PHE A 762 -14.71 -3.43 13.49
C PHE A 762 -14.06 -2.74 14.70
N VAL A 763 -14.82 -1.85 15.34
CA VAL A 763 -14.44 -1.10 16.54
C VAL A 763 -15.69 -0.94 17.39
N ALA A 764 -15.61 -1.30 18.67
CA ALA A 764 -16.63 -1.03 19.67
C ALA A 764 -15.91 -0.62 20.96
N LEU A 765 -16.17 0.58 21.48
CA LEU A 765 -15.46 1.14 22.64
C LEU A 765 -16.47 1.41 23.77
N SER A 766 -16.09 1.10 25.01
CA SER A 766 -16.94 1.39 26.18
C SER A 766 -16.11 1.64 27.44
N ASN A 767 -16.77 1.88 28.57
CA ASN A 767 -16.10 2.08 29.85
C ASN A 767 -15.54 0.78 30.46
N ALA A 768 -16.11 -0.38 30.14
CA ALA A 768 -15.66 -1.67 30.69
C ALA A 768 -14.95 -2.57 29.68
N THR A 769 -15.29 -2.49 28.40
CA THR A 769 -14.71 -3.38 27.38
C THR A 769 -14.61 -2.70 26.02
N ASP A 770 -13.42 -2.77 25.41
CA ASP A 770 -13.21 -2.40 24.02
C ASP A 770 -13.01 -3.64 23.16
N ILE A 771 -13.49 -3.60 21.93
CA ILE A 771 -13.31 -4.64 20.92
C ILE A 771 -12.79 -3.99 19.64
N ILE A 772 -11.69 -4.49 19.13
CA ILE A 772 -11.16 -4.13 17.81
C ILE A 772 -11.01 -5.41 16.99
N THR A 773 -11.45 -5.39 15.74
CA THR A 773 -11.15 -6.47 14.79
C THR A 773 -10.41 -5.91 13.59
N MET A 774 -9.28 -6.53 13.28
CA MET A 774 -8.38 -6.22 12.18
C MET A 774 -8.30 -7.40 11.22
N ASP A 775 -8.16 -7.11 9.93
CA ASP A 775 -8.15 -8.12 8.87
C ASP A 775 -6.85 -8.04 8.08
N SER A 776 -6.20 -9.19 7.88
CA SER A 776 -5.02 -9.31 7.03
C SER A 776 -5.31 -9.00 5.55
N GLY A 777 -6.56 -9.12 5.08
CA GLY A 777 -6.88 -9.08 3.66
C GLY A 777 -6.03 -10.07 2.86
N ALA A 778 -5.08 -9.55 2.09
CA ALA A 778 -4.17 -10.33 1.24
C ALA A 778 -2.70 -10.28 1.70
N LEU A 779 -2.43 -9.95 2.99
CA LEU A 779 -1.06 -9.79 3.52
C LEU A 779 -0.14 -10.96 3.17
N TYR A 780 -0.61 -12.19 3.39
CA TYR A 780 0.18 -13.41 3.18
C TYR A 780 0.00 -14.02 1.78
N THR A 781 -0.68 -13.30 0.90
CA THR A 781 -0.86 -13.69 -0.49
C THR A 781 0.20 -13.01 -1.35
N HIS A 782 0.99 -13.83 -2.05
CA HIS A 782 2.03 -13.33 -2.94
C HIS A 782 1.48 -12.24 -3.90
N PRO A 783 2.20 -11.13 -4.17
CA PRO A 783 1.75 -10.03 -5.04
C PRO A 783 1.36 -10.45 -6.46
N PHE A 784 1.92 -11.56 -6.93
CA PHE A 784 1.62 -12.16 -8.23
C PHE A 784 0.66 -13.36 -8.16
N HIS A 785 0.02 -13.63 -7.02
CA HIS A 785 -1.04 -14.64 -6.99
C HIS A 785 -2.20 -14.17 -7.90
N PRO A 786 -2.71 -14.99 -8.83
CA PRO A 786 -3.71 -14.54 -9.81
C PRO A 786 -4.98 -13.95 -9.19
N LEU A 787 -5.46 -14.52 -8.08
CA LEU A 787 -6.66 -13.99 -7.40
C LEU A 787 -6.44 -12.62 -6.74
N SER A 788 -5.20 -12.29 -6.38
CA SER A 788 -4.88 -11.01 -5.74
C SER A 788 -4.37 -9.98 -6.74
N ASN A 789 -4.07 -10.41 -7.98
CA ASN A 789 -3.65 -9.57 -9.09
C ASN A 789 -4.58 -9.79 -10.30
N PRO A 790 -5.69 -9.05 -10.40
CA PRO A 790 -6.69 -9.24 -11.46
C PRO A 790 -6.10 -8.98 -12.85
N ILE A 791 -5.10 -8.10 -12.96
CA ILE A 791 -4.41 -7.83 -14.23
C ILE A 791 -3.68 -9.09 -14.70
N LEU A 792 -2.90 -9.73 -13.81
CA LEU A 792 -2.21 -10.96 -14.13
C LEU A 792 -3.19 -12.08 -14.47
N LEU A 793 -4.30 -12.21 -13.73
CA LEU A 793 -5.36 -13.17 -14.04
C LEU A 793 -5.96 -12.91 -15.43
N VAL A 794 -6.31 -11.67 -15.75
CA VAL A 794 -6.82 -11.28 -17.07
C VAL A 794 -5.78 -11.55 -18.15
N MET A 795 -4.49 -11.32 -17.90
CA MET A 795 -3.41 -11.66 -18.83
C MET A 795 -3.33 -13.18 -19.07
N ILE A 796 -3.37 -13.99 -18.02
CA ILE A 796 -3.35 -15.44 -18.12
C ILE A 796 -4.57 -15.93 -18.90
N ILE A 797 -5.78 -15.46 -18.56
CA ILE A 797 -7.02 -15.79 -19.26
C ILE A 797 -6.94 -15.34 -20.73
N SER A 798 -6.37 -14.18 -21.01
CA SER A 798 -6.21 -13.65 -22.38
C SER A 798 -5.25 -14.50 -23.20
N ILE A 799 -4.10 -14.88 -22.63
CA ILE A 799 -3.12 -15.76 -23.27
C ILE A 799 -3.74 -17.14 -23.54
N GLN A 800 -4.45 -17.70 -22.56
CA GLN A 800 -5.17 -18.96 -22.71
C GLN A 800 -6.25 -18.85 -23.81
N GLY A 801 -7.04 -17.78 -23.78
CA GLY A 801 -8.06 -17.49 -24.79
C GLY A 801 -7.46 -17.37 -26.20
N MET A 802 -6.31 -16.69 -26.34
CA MET A 802 -5.57 -16.61 -27.60
C MET A 802 -5.07 -17.98 -28.07
N MET A 803 -4.52 -18.81 -27.19
CA MET A 803 -4.07 -20.16 -27.53
C MET A 803 -5.23 -21.04 -27.98
N VAL A 804 -6.37 -20.99 -27.29
CA VAL A 804 -7.59 -21.70 -27.67
C VAL A 804 -8.11 -21.20 -29.02
N LEU A 805 -8.16 -19.87 -29.23
CA LEU A 805 -8.59 -19.29 -30.50
C LEU A 805 -7.65 -19.68 -31.65
N LEU A 806 -6.34 -19.67 -31.45
CA LEU A 806 -5.35 -20.13 -32.43
C LEU A 806 -5.53 -21.62 -32.74
N ALA A 807 -5.78 -22.45 -31.73
CA ALA A 807 -6.07 -23.87 -31.93
C ALA A 807 -7.37 -24.06 -32.73
N VAL A 808 -8.45 -23.39 -32.35
CA VAL A 808 -9.75 -23.46 -33.05
C VAL A 808 -9.65 -22.96 -34.49
N THR A 809 -9.03 -21.80 -34.72
CA THR A 809 -8.84 -21.25 -36.08
C THR A 809 -7.95 -22.15 -36.92
N THR A 810 -6.93 -22.78 -36.35
CA THR A 810 -6.11 -23.79 -37.04
C THR A 810 -6.92 -25.02 -37.40
N ILE A 811 -7.79 -25.53 -36.51
CA ILE A 811 -8.72 -26.63 -36.78
C ILE A 811 -9.70 -26.25 -37.90
N LEU A 812 -10.34 -25.07 -37.81
CA LEU A 812 -11.30 -24.58 -38.79
C LEU A 812 -10.64 -24.40 -40.16
N ARG A 813 -9.42 -23.85 -40.21
CA ARG A 813 -8.63 -23.71 -41.43
C ARG A 813 -8.26 -25.06 -42.02
N ALA A 814 -7.87 -26.03 -41.20
CA ALA A 814 -7.61 -27.39 -41.66
C ALA A 814 -8.88 -28.07 -42.21
N ARG A 815 -10.03 -27.88 -41.56
CA ARG A 815 -11.33 -28.35 -42.08
C ARG A 815 -11.68 -27.72 -43.42
N HIS A 816 -11.50 -26.40 -43.56
CA HIS A 816 -11.75 -25.68 -44.80
C HIS A 816 -10.82 -26.14 -45.94
N GLN A 817 -9.53 -26.35 -45.67
CA GLN A 817 -8.61 -26.87 -46.69
C GLN A 817 -9.01 -28.29 -47.14
N VAL A 818 -9.51 -29.12 -46.23
CA VAL A 818 -10.02 -30.45 -46.58
C VAL A 818 -11.29 -30.36 -47.44
N SER A 819 -12.19 -29.41 -47.18
CA SER A 819 -13.37 -29.19 -48.03
C SER A 819 -13.01 -28.61 -49.39
N GLU A 820 -12.05 -27.69 -49.50
CA GLU A 820 -11.54 -27.19 -50.79
C GLU A 820 -10.94 -28.32 -51.62
N ILE A 821 -10.09 -29.17 -51.03
CA ILE A 821 -9.51 -30.33 -51.72
C ILE A 821 -10.61 -31.30 -52.15
N ARG A 822 -11.66 -31.47 -51.35
CA ARG A 822 -12.81 -32.30 -51.71
C ARG A 822 -13.57 -31.73 -52.90
N ALA A 823 -13.88 -30.44 -52.88
CA ALA A 823 -14.55 -29.74 -53.98
C ALA A 823 -13.71 -29.75 -55.27
N MET A 824 -12.38 -29.61 -55.17
CA MET A 824 -11.48 -29.72 -56.33
C MET A 824 -11.45 -31.15 -56.88
N ALA A 825 -11.45 -32.17 -56.03
CA ALA A 825 -11.51 -33.57 -56.47
C ALA A 825 -12.87 -33.94 -57.07
N GLU A 826 -13.97 -33.42 -56.52
CA GLU A 826 -15.32 -33.58 -57.06
C GLU A 826 -15.46 -32.85 -58.42
N ASN A 827 -14.91 -31.64 -58.57
CA ASN A 827 -14.83 -30.93 -59.85
C ASN A 827 -13.93 -31.65 -60.87
N GLU A 828 -12.78 -32.19 -60.49
CA GLU A 828 -11.94 -33.00 -61.39
C GLU A 828 -12.65 -34.28 -61.82
N ALA A 829 -13.40 -34.92 -60.92
CA ALA A 829 -14.24 -36.08 -61.25
C ALA A 829 -15.38 -35.69 -62.21
N GLN A 830 -16.02 -34.54 -62.02
CA GLN A 830 -17.03 -33.98 -62.93
C GLN A 830 -16.44 -33.62 -64.30
N VAL A 831 -15.25 -33.02 -64.35
CA VAL A 831 -14.55 -32.70 -65.61
C VAL A 831 -14.07 -33.97 -66.33
N ALA A 832 -13.72 -35.02 -65.60
CA ALA A 832 -13.40 -36.33 -66.18
C ALA A 832 -14.64 -37.03 -66.74
N THR A 833 -15.82 -36.87 -66.12
CA THR A 833 -17.09 -37.37 -66.66
C THR A 833 -17.62 -36.53 -67.81
N SER A 834 -17.40 -35.21 -67.81
CA SER A 834 -17.76 -34.34 -68.94
C SER A 834 -16.83 -34.48 -70.14
N ARG A 835 -15.56 -34.91 -69.95
CA ARG A 835 -14.64 -35.25 -71.06
C ARG A 835 -14.98 -36.55 -71.79
N ASN A 836 -15.82 -37.42 -71.20
CA ASN A 836 -16.33 -38.64 -71.85
C ASN A 836 -17.72 -38.45 -72.49
N SER A 837 -18.24 -37.23 -72.58
CA SER A 837 -19.58 -36.94 -73.10
C SER A 837 -19.65 -35.67 -73.96
N ILE A 838 -18.62 -35.41 -74.77
CA ILE A 838 -18.66 -34.38 -75.82
C ILE A 838 -18.30 -35.03 -77.16
N ASP A 839 -19.31 -35.66 -77.76
CA ASP A 839 -19.70 -35.52 -79.17
C ASP A 839 -21.07 -36.21 -79.35
N TYR A 840 -22.16 -35.44 -79.24
CA TYR A 840 -23.28 -35.40 -80.19
C TYR A 840 -24.13 -34.14 -79.92
N MET A 841 -24.54 -33.53 -81.02
CA MET A 841 -25.09 -32.18 -81.19
C MET A 841 -26.56 -31.98 -80.78
N GLU A 842 -26.87 -30.67 -80.66
CA GLU A 842 -28.07 -29.94 -81.13
C GLU A 842 -29.33 -29.73 -80.25
N VAL A 843 -29.46 -28.45 -79.82
CA VAL A 843 -30.58 -27.48 -80.00
C VAL A 843 -32.01 -27.94 -79.75
N GLU A 844 -32.68 -27.37 -78.73
CA GLU A 844 -33.92 -26.59 -78.92
C GLU A 844 -34.35 -25.80 -77.66
N SER A 845 -35.43 -25.03 -77.80
CA SER A 845 -35.62 -23.66 -77.32
C SER A 845 -36.55 -23.45 -76.11
N ALA A 846 -36.33 -22.28 -75.46
CA ALA A 846 -37.32 -21.34 -74.87
C ALA A 846 -38.11 -21.70 -73.58
N SER A 847 -37.90 -20.89 -72.53
CA SER A 847 -38.87 -19.94 -71.92
C SER A 847 -38.65 -19.71 -70.40
N THR A 848 -38.83 -18.45 -70.01
CA THR A 848 -38.62 -17.70 -68.73
C THR A 848 -39.64 -18.00 -67.60
N PRO A 849 -39.69 -17.32 -66.41
CA PRO A 849 -38.72 -16.54 -65.58
C PRO A 849 -38.80 -16.74 -64.02
N SER A 850 -37.89 -16.05 -63.30
CA SER A 850 -37.98 -15.54 -61.90
C SER A 850 -37.70 -16.54 -60.76
N VAL A 851 -36.93 -16.24 -59.70
CA VAL A 851 -37.16 -15.18 -58.69
C VAL A 851 -35.82 -14.65 -58.16
N LYS A 852 -35.50 -13.40 -58.50
CA LYS A 852 -34.44 -12.58 -57.88
C LYS A 852 -34.99 -11.15 -57.72
N GLY A 853 -35.95 -10.97 -56.81
CA GLY A 853 -36.67 -9.70 -56.66
C GLY A 853 -36.23 -8.82 -55.49
N ASN A 854 -36.21 -9.37 -54.28
CA ASN A 854 -36.24 -8.50 -53.08
C ASN A 854 -34.94 -8.42 -52.28
N PHE A 855 -33.92 -9.21 -52.60
CA PHE A 855 -32.63 -9.17 -51.88
C PHE A 855 -31.61 -8.20 -52.49
N MET A 856 -31.75 -7.85 -53.77
CA MET A 856 -30.77 -7.02 -54.49
C MET A 856 -30.95 -5.52 -54.29
N LYS A 857 -32.17 -5.03 -53.99
CA LYS A 857 -32.42 -3.59 -53.82
C LYS A 857 -31.86 -3.00 -52.52
N CYS A 858 -31.62 -3.81 -51.48
CA CYS A 858 -30.94 -3.35 -50.26
C CYS A 858 -29.41 -3.35 -50.40
N LEU A 859 -28.87 -4.09 -51.37
CA LEU A 859 -27.43 -4.22 -51.65
C LEU A 859 -26.90 -3.11 -52.56
N GLU A 860 -27.74 -2.56 -53.46
CA GLU A 860 -27.33 -1.52 -54.40
C GLU A 860 -27.06 -0.16 -53.70
N GLY A 861 -27.79 0.18 -52.63
CA GLY A 861 -27.58 1.41 -51.86
C GLY A 861 -26.25 1.43 -51.09
N THR A 862 -25.86 0.30 -50.49
CA THR A 862 -24.55 0.16 -49.83
C THR A 862 -23.41 0.08 -50.85
N ARG A 863 -23.67 -0.45 -52.05
CA ARG A 863 -22.70 -0.54 -53.15
C ARG A 863 -22.38 0.83 -53.75
N GLN A 864 -23.36 1.73 -53.85
CA GLN A 864 -23.16 3.07 -54.39
C GLN A 864 -22.40 3.99 -53.42
N LEU A 865 -22.63 3.85 -52.11
CA LEU A 865 -21.89 4.56 -51.06
C LEU A 865 -20.44 4.07 -50.92
N LEU A 866 -20.18 2.76 -51.04
CA LEU A 866 -18.81 2.22 -51.07
C LEU A 866 -18.09 2.49 -52.40
N GLY A 867 -18.81 2.49 -53.52
CA GLY A 867 -18.25 2.75 -54.85
C GLY A 867 -17.64 4.14 -54.92
N ASN A 868 -18.39 5.16 -54.50
CA ASN A 868 -17.91 6.55 -54.55
C ASN A 868 -16.72 6.81 -53.60
N ALA A 869 -16.64 6.12 -52.46
CA ALA A 869 -15.50 6.21 -51.54
C ALA A 869 -14.25 5.46 -52.05
N LEU A 870 -14.43 4.40 -52.82
CA LEU A 870 -13.34 3.60 -53.39
C LEU A 870 -12.81 4.20 -54.70
N ASP A 871 -13.66 4.81 -55.53
CA ASP A 871 -13.25 5.47 -56.78
C ASP A 871 -12.42 6.75 -56.49
N GLY A 872 -12.72 7.44 -55.39
CA GLY A 872 -11.88 8.54 -54.86
C GLY A 872 -10.53 8.08 -54.30
N LEU A 873 -10.41 6.82 -53.88
CA LEU A 873 -9.17 6.22 -53.39
C LEU A 873 -8.32 5.68 -54.55
N ASP A 874 -8.94 5.03 -55.55
CA ASP A 874 -8.26 4.48 -56.71
C ASP A 874 -7.70 5.58 -57.63
N SER A 875 -8.39 6.70 -57.79
CA SER A 875 -7.85 7.86 -58.55
C SER A 875 -6.63 8.49 -57.88
N ARG A 876 -6.60 8.58 -56.54
CA ARG A 876 -5.44 9.08 -55.78
C ARG A 876 -4.29 8.07 -55.71
N LEU A 877 -4.58 6.78 -55.69
CA LEU A 877 -3.58 5.70 -55.70
C LEU A 877 -2.96 5.47 -57.09
N ALA A 878 -3.70 5.73 -58.17
CA ALA A 878 -3.18 5.70 -59.55
C ALA A 878 -2.11 6.78 -59.78
N GLY A 879 -2.30 7.99 -59.23
CA GLY A 879 -1.29 9.06 -59.28
C GLY A 879 0.01 8.73 -58.52
N ILE A 880 -0.10 7.98 -57.42
CA ILE A 880 1.07 7.55 -56.64
C ILE A 880 1.79 6.38 -57.33
N GLN A 881 1.07 5.48 -58.02
CA GLN A 881 1.68 4.38 -58.80
C GLN A 881 2.43 4.83 -60.05
N ALA A 882 2.05 5.97 -60.65
CA ALA A 882 2.75 6.49 -61.83
C ALA A 882 4.14 7.05 -61.50
N THR A 883 4.37 7.48 -60.25
CA THR A 883 5.57 8.26 -59.89
C THR A 883 6.64 7.42 -59.19
N VAL A 884 6.27 6.26 -58.62
CA VAL A 884 7.18 5.46 -57.80
C VAL A 884 7.02 3.97 -58.13
N ARG A 885 8.00 3.39 -58.86
CA ARG A 885 8.06 1.96 -59.21
C ARG A 885 8.43 1.09 -58.01
N TRP A 886 7.60 1.09 -56.97
CA TRP A 886 7.77 0.16 -55.86
C TRP A 886 6.92 -1.09 -56.10
N PRO A 887 7.41 -2.28 -55.72
CA PRO A 887 6.58 -3.48 -55.72
C PRO A 887 5.31 -3.21 -54.89
N ARG A 888 4.13 -3.51 -55.45
CA ARG A 888 2.81 -3.24 -54.81
C ARG A 888 2.69 -3.75 -53.36
N TRP A 889 3.50 -4.75 -53.00
CA TRP A 889 3.61 -5.30 -51.65
C TRP A 889 4.23 -4.35 -50.62
N THR A 890 5.23 -3.55 -51.02
CA THR A 890 5.95 -2.61 -50.14
C THR A 890 5.05 -1.44 -49.76
N PHE A 891 4.25 -0.95 -50.71
CA PHE A 891 3.29 0.12 -50.48
C PHE A 891 2.17 -0.29 -49.50
N LEU A 892 1.62 -1.50 -49.65
CA LEU A 892 0.58 -2.01 -48.74
C LEU A 892 1.12 -2.33 -47.33
N ALA A 893 2.37 -2.79 -47.21
CA ALA A 893 3.03 -2.98 -45.92
C ALA A 893 3.25 -1.65 -45.19
N MET A 894 3.65 -0.60 -45.91
CA MET A 894 3.79 0.76 -45.36
C MET A 894 2.43 1.34 -44.95
N LEU A 895 1.37 1.11 -45.71
CA LEU A 895 0.02 1.56 -45.35
C LEU A 895 -0.46 0.91 -44.04
N HIS A 896 -0.21 -0.39 -43.87
CA HIS A 896 -0.52 -1.11 -42.63
C HIS A 896 0.30 -0.59 -41.44
N ALA A 897 1.60 -0.35 -41.63
CA ALA A 897 2.46 0.24 -40.62
C ALA A 897 2.01 1.66 -40.23
N PHE A 898 1.61 2.48 -41.20
CA PHE A 898 1.12 3.84 -40.99
C PHE A 898 -0.17 3.89 -40.18
N PHE A 899 -1.16 3.05 -40.51
CA PHE A 899 -2.41 2.97 -39.73
C PHE A 899 -2.16 2.46 -38.31
N THR A 900 -1.31 1.44 -38.16
CA THR A 900 -0.93 0.90 -36.84
C THR A 900 -0.27 1.98 -35.97
N PHE A 901 0.62 2.80 -36.56
CA PHE A 901 1.29 3.90 -35.88
C PHE A 901 0.34 5.05 -35.49
N ARG A 902 -0.61 5.43 -36.37
CA ARG A 902 -1.60 6.48 -36.06
C ARG A 902 -2.56 6.08 -34.96
N ILE A 903 -3.01 4.81 -34.96
CA ILE A 903 -3.86 4.25 -33.91
C ILE A 903 -3.10 4.23 -32.58
N TRP A 904 -1.83 3.81 -32.59
CA TRP A 904 -0.96 3.87 -31.41
C TRP A 904 -0.85 5.30 -30.85
N SER A 905 -0.55 6.28 -31.71
CA SER A 905 -0.38 7.68 -31.30
C SER A 905 -1.63 8.25 -30.65
N PHE A 906 -2.82 7.89 -31.18
CA PHE A 906 -4.10 8.27 -30.60
C PHE A 906 -4.33 7.66 -29.20
N PHE A 907 -4.08 6.36 -29.02
CA PHE A 907 -4.24 5.69 -27.73
C PHE A 907 -3.20 6.14 -26.68
N SER A 908 -1.95 6.37 -27.07
CA SER A 908 -0.92 6.95 -26.18
C SER A 908 -1.32 8.35 -25.68
N SER A 909 -2.02 9.14 -26.51
CA SER A 909 -2.53 10.45 -26.12
C SER A 909 -3.70 10.36 -25.13
N ILE A 910 -4.63 9.42 -25.34
CA ILE A 910 -5.74 9.15 -24.39
C ILE A 910 -5.19 8.68 -23.04
N MET A 911 -4.24 7.74 -23.03
CA MET A 911 -3.65 7.21 -21.80
C MET A 911 -2.89 8.28 -20.99
N ARG A 912 -2.17 9.19 -21.66
CA ARG A 912 -1.53 10.34 -20.99
C ARG A 912 -2.56 11.28 -20.37
N LYS A 913 -3.69 11.54 -21.04
CA LYS A 913 -4.78 12.37 -20.50
C LYS A 913 -5.50 11.70 -19.33
N LEU A 914 -5.67 10.38 -19.37
CA LEU A 914 -6.26 9.61 -18.26
C LEU A 914 -5.35 9.55 -17.03
N GLN A 915 -4.01 9.51 -17.21
CA GLN A 915 -3.05 9.61 -16.11
C GLN A 915 -3.09 10.97 -15.38
N GLN A 916 -3.51 12.03 -16.09
CA GLN A 916 -3.64 13.38 -15.52
C GLN A 916 -4.96 13.58 -14.77
N TRP A 917 -5.97 12.73 -14.97
CA TRP A 917 -7.23 12.76 -14.22
C TRP A 917 -7.13 11.93 -12.94
N ARG A 918 -6.55 12.51 -11.88
CA ARG A 918 -6.47 11.93 -10.53
C ARG A 918 -7.58 12.44 -9.60
N PHE A 919 -8.85 12.11 -9.86
CA PHE A 919 -9.88 12.21 -8.82
C PHE A 919 -10.88 11.04 -8.93
N SER A 920 -11.10 10.37 -7.78
CA SER A 920 -12.02 9.26 -7.48
C SER A 920 -11.48 7.82 -7.59
N PRO A 921 -11.69 6.95 -6.57
CA PRO A 921 -11.03 5.64 -6.41
C PRO A 921 -11.72 4.50 -7.17
N ASP A 922 -12.48 4.76 -8.23
CA ASP A 922 -13.19 3.70 -8.94
C ASP A 922 -12.26 2.95 -9.91
N LYS A 923 -11.43 2.08 -9.32
CA LYS A 923 -10.54 1.12 -9.98
C LYS A 923 -11.28 0.32 -11.07
N GLN A 924 -12.57 0.05 -10.86
CA GLN A 924 -13.44 -0.62 -11.83
C GLN A 924 -13.59 0.15 -13.15
N LEU A 925 -13.63 1.48 -13.13
CA LEU A 925 -13.77 2.29 -14.35
C LEU A 925 -12.48 2.26 -15.19
N ILE A 926 -11.32 2.33 -14.53
CA ILE A 926 -10.02 2.20 -15.20
C ILE A 926 -9.87 0.80 -15.81
N ASP A 927 -10.28 -0.25 -15.09
CA ASP A 927 -10.25 -1.63 -15.59
C ASP A 927 -11.19 -1.84 -16.79
N ILE A 928 -12.38 -1.22 -16.78
CA ILE A 928 -13.33 -1.24 -17.91
C ILE A 928 -12.75 -0.50 -19.12
N ILE A 929 -12.15 0.68 -18.92
CA ILE A 929 -11.54 1.47 -20.00
C ILE A 929 -10.35 0.71 -20.60
N LEU A 930 -9.53 0.05 -19.78
CA LEU A 930 -8.44 -0.81 -20.24
C LEU A 930 -8.99 -2.00 -21.03
N LEU A 931 -10.03 -2.68 -20.55
CA LEU A 931 -10.67 -3.79 -21.24
C LEU A 931 -11.23 -3.37 -22.62
N VAL A 932 -11.92 -2.23 -22.69
CA VAL A 932 -12.45 -1.67 -23.94
C VAL A 932 -11.33 -1.28 -24.89
N THR A 933 -10.26 -0.65 -24.38
CA THR A 933 -9.08 -0.29 -25.17
C THR A 933 -8.41 -1.53 -25.75
N TRP A 934 -8.29 -2.59 -24.96
CA TRP A 934 -7.78 -3.89 -25.41
C TRP A 934 -8.69 -4.51 -26.48
N LEU A 935 -10.01 -4.53 -26.27
CA LEU A 935 -10.99 -5.02 -27.26
C LEU A 935 -10.88 -4.26 -28.60
N VAL A 936 -10.71 -2.94 -28.56
CA VAL A 936 -10.54 -2.13 -29.77
C VAL A 936 -9.20 -2.43 -30.45
N ILE A 937 -8.10 -2.53 -29.72
CA ILE A 937 -6.79 -2.95 -30.26
C ILE A 937 -6.89 -4.35 -30.89
N PHE A 938 -7.72 -5.25 -30.35
CA PHE A 938 -7.94 -6.60 -30.88
C PHE A 938 -8.80 -6.64 -32.15
N ILE A 939 -9.85 -5.82 -32.25
CA ILE A 939 -10.77 -5.79 -33.40
C ILE A 939 -10.14 -5.05 -34.59
N THR A 940 -9.31 -4.05 -34.32
CA THR A 940 -8.81 -3.14 -35.36
C THR A 940 -7.93 -3.80 -36.45
N PRO A 941 -7.11 -4.83 -36.19
CA PRO A 941 -6.38 -5.57 -37.24
C PRO A 941 -7.27 -6.49 -38.09
N ILE A 942 -8.42 -6.90 -37.56
CA ILE A 942 -9.36 -7.81 -38.24
C ILE A 942 -10.07 -7.07 -39.39
N ILE A 943 -10.37 -5.79 -39.21
CA ILE A 943 -11.10 -4.96 -40.19
C ILE A 943 -10.30 -4.75 -41.50
N PRO A 944 -9.01 -4.34 -41.49
CA PRO A 944 -8.16 -4.28 -42.69
C PRO A 944 -7.94 -5.65 -43.33
N SER A 945 -7.84 -6.71 -42.53
CA SER A 945 -7.70 -8.09 -43.02
C SER A 945 -8.94 -8.55 -43.81
N LEU A 946 -10.14 -8.18 -43.35
CA LEU A 946 -11.40 -8.43 -44.04
C LEU A 946 -11.55 -7.54 -45.29
N ALA A 947 -11.15 -6.26 -45.22
CA ALA A 947 -11.15 -5.34 -46.35
C ALA A 947 -10.20 -5.78 -47.47
N CYS A 948 -8.97 -6.18 -47.13
CA CYS A 948 -7.97 -6.72 -48.07
C CYS A 948 -8.41 -8.06 -48.68
N ARG A 949 -9.10 -8.92 -47.92
CA ARG A 949 -9.69 -10.16 -48.47
C ARG A 949 -10.74 -9.84 -49.53
N ARG A 950 -11.58 -8.83 -49.29
CA ARG A 950 -12.59 -8.34 -50.26
C ARG A 950 -11.93 -7.71 -51.50
N PHE A 951 -10.89 -6.90 -51.31
CA PHE A 951 -10.09 -6.31 -52.38
C PHE A 951 -9.40 -7.38 -53.25
N SER A 952 -8.79 -8.40 -52.62
CA SER A 952 -8.17 -9.53 -53.34
C SER A 952 -9.14 -10.36 -54.17
N LYS A 953 -10.41 -10.47 -53.75
CA LYS A 953 -11.48 -11.13 -54.54
C LYS A 953 -11.82 -10.33 -55.80
N ASN A 954 -11.83 -9.01 -55.72
CA ASN A 954 -12.12 -8.12 -56.85
C ASN A 954 -10.92 -8.01 -57.82
N VAL A 955 -9.68 -8.02 -57.33
CA VAL A 955 -8.48 -8.05 -58.18
C VAL A 955 -8.30 -9.41 -58.87
N ALA A 956 -8.68 -10.51 -58.22
CA ALA A 956 -8.68 -11.85 -58.82
C ALA A 956 -9.68 -12.00 -59.97
N THR A 957 -10.71 -11.16 -60.05
CA THR A 957 -11.65 -11.17 -61.18
C THR A 957 -11.09 -10.45 -62.41
N ILE A 958 -10.13 -9.53 -62.22
CA ILE A 958 -9.51 -8.72 -63.27
C ILE A 958 -8.25 -9.39 -63.85
N VAL A 959 -7.52 -10.15 -63.05
CA VAL A 959 -6.30 -10.84 -63.49
C VAL A 959 -6.62 -12.31 -63.83
N GLN A 960 -6.65 -12.63 -65.14
CA GLN A 960 -6.84 -13.99 -65.67
C GLN A 960 -5.60 -14.89 -65.54
N ASP A 961 -4.83 -14.75 -64.46
CA ASP A 961 -3.68 -15.62 -64.16
C ASP A 961 -3.95 -16.44 -62.88
N ASP A 962 -4.20 -17.73 -63.08
CA ASP A 962 -4.52 -18.69 -62.01
C ASP A 962 -3.36 -18.94 -61.03
N SER A 963 -2.13 -18.58 -61.41
CA SER A 963 -0.95 -18.73 -60.55
C SER A 963 -0.91 -17.68 -59.43
N VAL A 964 -1.43 -16.47 -59.70
CA VAL A 964 -1.54 -15.36 -58.75
C VAL A 964 -2.69 -15.60 -57.78
N LYS A 965 -3.85 -16.09 -58.28
CA LYS A 965 -5.05 -16.40 -57.47
C LYS A 965 -4.77 -17.38 -56.32
N LYS A 966 -3.93 -18.40 -56.52
CA LYS A 966 -3.67 -19.45 -55.52
C LYS A 966 -2.61 -19.07 -54.47
N LYS A 967 -1.70 -18.15 -54.78
CA LYS A 967 -0.54 -17.83 -53.91
C LYS A 967 -0.69 -16.54 -53.11
N PHE A 968 -1.41 -15.55 -53.63
CA PHE A 968 -1.47 -14.19 -53.06
C PHE A 968 -2.16 -14.12 -51.67
N PRO A 969 -3.35 -14.72 -51.43
CA PRO A 969 -4.04 -14.59 -50.14
C PRO A 969 -3.39 -15.42 -49.01
N ARG A 970 -2.72 -16.53 -49.37
CA ARG A 970 -2.15 -17.47 -48.39
C ARG A 970 -0.91 -16.91 -47.69
N ARG A 971 -0.04 -16.21 -48.41
CA ARG A 971 1.21 -15.65 -47.85
C ARG A 971 0.94 -14.42 -46.98
N TRP A 972 -0.04 -13.59 -47.34
CA TRP A 972 -0.39 -12.39 -46.57
C TRP A 972 -1.05 -12.70 -45.24
N VAL A 973 -2.05 -13.59 -45.21
CA VAL A 973 -2.69 -14.01 -43.95
C VAL A 973 -1.68 -14.69 -43.02
N LEU A 974 -0.71 -15.44 -43.57
CA LEU A 974 0.38 -16.00 -42.78
C LEU A 974 1.30 -14.90 -42.21
N ALA A 975 1.68 -13.91 -43.02
CA ALA A 975 2.51 -12.79 -42.58
C ALA A 975 1.83 -11.94 -41.50
N THR A 976 0.53 -11.62 -41.64
CA THR A 976 -0.23 -10.84 -40.63
C THR A 976 -0.42 -11.62 -39.34
N ILE A 977 -0.72 -12.93 -39.42
CA ILE A 977 -0.85 -13.79 -38.22
C ILE A 977 0.51 -14.02 -37.54
N SER A 978 1.63 -14.04 -38.27
CA SER A 978 2.95 -14.20 -37.67
C SER A 978 3.56 -12.89 -37.17
N THR A 979 3.20 -11.75 -37.74
CA THR A 979 3.74 -10.42 -37.32
C THR A 979 2.94 -9.78 -36.21
N ALA A 980 1.63 -10.04 -36.09
CA ALA A 980 0.81 -9.48 -35.02
C ALA A 980 1.29 -9.88 -33.60
N PRO A 981 1.64 -11.14 -33.30
CA PRO A 981 2.18 -11.51 -31.99
C PRO A 981 3.55 -10.89 -31.70
N ILE A 982 4.39 -10.73 -32.73
CA ILE A 982 5.72 -10.12 -32.61
C ILE A 982 5.58 -8.62 -32.35
N LEU A 983 4.72 -7.93 -33.09
CA LEU A 983 4.42 -6.53 -32.85
C LEU A 983 3.74 -6.34 -31.50
N MET A 984 2.85 -7.24 -31.06
CA MET A 984 2.27 -7.22 -29.71
C MET A 984 3.33 -7.41 -28.62
N LEU A 985 4.28 -8.33 -28.80
CA LEU A 985 5.38 -8.54 -27.86
C LEU A 985 6.30 -7.31 -27.80
N VAL A 986 6.63 -6.71 -28.94
CA VAL A 986 7.43 -5.46 -29.00
C VAL A 986 6.66 -4.28 -28.40
N SER A 987 5.34 -4.21 -28.63
CA SER A 987 4.47 -3.17 -28.06
C SER A 987 4.36 -3.31 -26.55
N TRP A 988 4.26 -4.53 -26.06
CA TRP A 988 4.26 -4.86 -24.64
C TRP A 988 5.61 -4.56 -24.00
N LEU A 989 6.74 -4.94 -24.62
CA LEU A 989 8.08 -4.61 -24.13
C LEU A 989 8.32 -3.10 -24.05
N ALA A 990 7.74 -2.32 -24.98
CA ALA A 990 7.82 -0.86 -24.95
C ALA A 990 6.91 -0.24 -23.87
N TRP A 991 5.69 -0.75 -23.68
CA TRP A 991 4.75 -0.25 -22.66
C TRP A 991 5.12 -0.69 -21.24
N SER A 992 5.58 -1.93 -21.08
CA SER A 992 6.07 -2.45 -19.81
C SER A 992 7.26 -1.62 -19.38
N LYS A 993 8.18 -1.27 -20.28
CA LYS A 993 9.32 -0.41 -19.97
C LYS A 993 8.92 0.90 -19.30
N ASP A 994 7.90 1.62 -19.76
CA ASP A 994 7.52 2.92 -19.19
C ASP A 994 6.80 2.82 -17.82
N ARG A 995 5.93 1.82 -17.64
CA ARG A 995 5.24 1.60 -16.34
C ARG A 995 6.15 0.93 -15.32
N PHE A 996 6.99 0.01 -15.78
CA PHE A 996 7.96 -0.73 -14.97
C PHE A 996 9.11 0.16 -14.53
N ILE A 997 9.58 1.09 -15.38
CA ILE A 997 10.58 2.09 -14.98
C ILE A 997 10.00 3.02 -13.91
N MET A 998 8.73 3.44 -14.03
CA MET A 998 8.09 4.29 -13.02
C MET A 998 7.82 3.55 -11.69
N ASP A 999 7.41 2.27 -11.72
CA ASP A 999 7.28 1.42 -10.52
C ASP A 999 8.65 0.98 -9.93
N LEU A 1000 9.70 0.90 -10.75
CA LEU A 1000 11.08 0.65 -10.30
C LEU A 1000 11.64 1.88 -9.57
N PHE A 1001 11.43 3.07 -10.12
CA PHE A 1001 11.98 4.31 -9.53
C PHE A 1001 11.24 4.73 -8.25
N SER A 1002 10.00 4.27 -8.03
CA SER A 1002 9.27 4.57 -6.80
C SER A 1002 9.62 3.66 -5.62
N LYS A 1003 10.47 2.64 -5.80
CA LYS A 1003 10.93 1.75 -4.72
C LYS A 1003 12.43 1.95 -4.50
N SER A 1004 12.83 2.06 -3.23
CA SER A 1004 14.23 2.23 -2.81
C SER A 1004 15.20 1.28 -3.52
N PHE A 1005 16.40 1.74 -3.85
CA PHE A 1005 17.40 1.05 -4.68
C PHE A 1005 17.69 -0.42 -4.31
N GLY A 1006 17.54 -0.83 -3.05
CA GLY A 1006 17.72 -2.21 -2.61
C GLY A 1006 16.65 -3.18 -3.16
N THR A 1007 15.41 -2.71 -3.32
CA THR A 1007 14.31 -3.50 -3.90
C THR A 1007 14.39 -3.56 -5.43
N ILE A 1008 15.05 -2.58 -6.07
CA ILE A 1008 15.25 -2.53 -7.54
C ILE A 1008 16.12 -3.70 -7.99
N ALA A 1009 17.22 -3.99 -7.28
CA ALA A 1009 18.09 -5.11 -7.61
C ALA A 1009 17.37 -6.45 -7.46
N GLY A 1010 16.61 -6.64 -6.37
CA GLY A 1010 15.82 -7.84 -6.11
C GLY A 1010 14.65 -8.04 -7.08
N ALA A 1011 13.93 -6.97 -7.42
CA ALA A 1011 12.84 -7.03 -8.40
C ALA A 1011 13.37 -7.22 -9.83
N ALA A 1012 14.47 -6.57 -10.21
CA ALA A 1012 15.11 -6.75 -11.52
C ALA A 1012 15.70 -8.16 -11.66
N THR A 1013 16.38 -8.69 -10.64
CA THR A 1013 16.85 -10.08 -10.64
C THR A 1013 15.69 -11.06 -10.63
N GLY A 1014 14.63 -10.84 -9.84
CA GLY A 1014 13.42 -11.67 -9.83
C GLY A 1014 12.71 -11.70 -11.19
N VAL A 1015 12.55 -10.55 -11.85
CA VAL A 1015 11.97 -10.45 -13.19
C VAL A 1015 12.88 -11.08 -14.25
N LEU A 1016 14.19 -10.89 -14.16
CA LEU A 1016 15.14 -11.47 -15.11
C LEU A 1016 15.26 -12.99 -14.92
N GLN A 1017 15.22 -13.49 -13.69
CA GLN A 1017 15.07 -14.92 -13.36
C GLN A 1017 13.74 -15.46 -13.88
N TRP A 1018 12.65 -14.70 -13.78
CA TRP A 1018 11.33 -15.07 -14.33
C TRP A 1018 11.35 -15.15 -15.87
N PHE A 1019 12.05 -14.23 -16.54
CA PHE A 1019 12.32 -14.30 -17.97
C PHE A 1019 13.15 -15.52 -18.34
N VAL A 1020 14.27 -15.76 -17.65
CA VAL A 1020 15.13 -16.94 -17.86
C VAL A 1020 14.35 -18.24 -17.65
N PHE A 1021 13.47 -18.29 -16.64
CA PHE A 1021 12.61 -19.44 -16.36
C PHE A 1021 11.57 -19.69 -17.46
N HIS A 1022 10.84 -18.66 -17.91
CA HIS A 1022 9.94 -18.76 -19.06
C HIS A 1022 10.66 -19.21 -20.33
N TRP A 1023 11.90 -18.78 -20.49
CA TRP A 1023 12.77 -19.19 -21.58
C TRP A 1023 13.13 -20.68 -21.52
N PHE A 1024 13.47 -21.21 -20.35
CA PHE A 1024 13.70 -22.65 -20.19
C PHE A 1024 12.43 -23.48 -20.44
N ILE A 1025 11.25 -22.99 -20.05
CA ILE A 1025 9.97 -23.65 -20.38
C ILE A 1025 9.74 -23.66 -21.90
N LEU A 1026 9.96 -22.54 -22.59
CA LEU A 1026 9.82 -22.44 -24.05
C LEU A 1026 10.86 -23.30 -24.79
N ALA A 1027 12.07 -23.42 -24.25
CA ALA A 1027 13.09 -24.33 -24.75
C ALA A 1027 12.69 -25.80 -24.53
N GLY A 1028 12.19 -26.16 -23.36
CA GLY A 1028 11.67 -27.50 -23.05
C GLY A 1028 10.48 -27.89 -23.92
N LEU A 1029 9.54 -26.98 -24.17
CA LEU A 1029 8.44 -27.17 -25.10
C LEU A 1029 8.93 -27.36 -26.55
N ASN A 1030 9.95 -26.61 -26.98
CA ASN A 1030 10.57 -26.81 -28.29
C ASN A 1030 11.27 -28.18 -28.40
N ILE A 1031 11.95 -28.63 -27.35
CA ILE A 1031 12.57 -29.96 -27.29
C ILE A 1031 11.49 -31.05 -27.38
N LEU A 1032 10.38 -30.89 -26.65
CA LEU A 1032 9.25 -31.82 -26.70
C LEU A 1032 8.63 -31.88 -28.10
N VAL A 1033 8.45 -30.72 -28.76
CA VAL A 1033 8.01 -30.65 -30.17
C VAL A 1033 9.02 -31.36 -31.08
N LEU A 1034 10.33 -31.20 -30.84
CA LEU A 1034 11.37 -31.88 -31.60
C LEU A 1034 11.28 -33.40 -31.45
N ILE A 1035 11.11 -33.90 -30.22
CA ILE A 1035 10.95 -35.32 -29.90
C ILE A 1035 9.70 -35.88 -30.59
N LEU A 1036 8.56 -35.16 -30.49
CA LEU A 1036 7.32 -35.56 -31.16
C LEU A 1036 7.46 -35.59 -32.68
N VAL A 1037 8.14 -34.62 -33.28
CA VAL A 1037 8.43 -34.60 -34.72
C VAL A 1037 9.33 -35.78 -35.11
N LEU A 1038 10.37 -36.10 -34.34
CA LEU A 1038 11.25 -37.25 -34.57
C LEU A 1038 10.49 -38.58 -34.48
N LEU A 1039 9.62 -38.74 -33.48
CA LEU A 1039 8.78 -39.94 -33.33
C LEU A 1039 7.81 -40.10 -34.52
N VAL A 1040 7.25 -39.01 -35.03
CA VAL A 1040 6.39 -39.02 -36.23
C VAL A 1040 7.19 -39.31 -37.50
N ILE A 1041 8.42 -38.81 -37.63
CA ILE A 1041 9.33 -39.13 -38.74
C ILE A 1041 9.66 -40.62 -38.76
N ARG A 1042 9.96 -41.21 -37.58
CA ARG A 1042 10.31 -42.63 -37.43
C ARG A 1042 9.16 -43.56 -37.84
N GLY A 1043 7.91 -43.16 -37.58
CA GLY A 1043 6.71 -43.91 -37.99
C GLY A 1043 6.22 -43.67 -39.42
N SER A 1044 6.76 -42.68 -40.16
CA SER A 1044 6.26 -42.30 -41.49
C SER A 1044 7.03 -42.99 -42.63
N ARG A 1045 6.33 -43.75 -43.49
CA ARG A 1045 6.90 -44.40 -44.70
C ARG A 1045 6.94 -43.50 -45.95
N THR A 1046 6.26 -42.35 -45.97
CA THR A 1046 6.20 -41.45 -47.14
C THR A 1046 7.32 -40.40 -47.14
N GLY A 1047 8.12 -40.35 -48.22
CA GLY A 1047 9.29 -39.46 -48.34
C GLY A 1047 9.01 -37.95 -48.38
N ILE A 1048 7.77 -37.52 -48.66
CA ILE A 1048 7.38 -36.10 -48.63
C ILE A 1048 7.19 -35.63 -47.17
N ILE A 1049 6.59 -36.46 -46.32
CA ILE A 1049 6.40 -36.17 -44.89
C ILE A 1049 7.75 -36.08 -44.18
N ARG A 1050 8.70 -36.97 -44.49
CA ARG A 1050 10.07 -36.90 -43.95
C ARG A 1050 10.79 -35.60 -44.35
N ARG A 1051 10.60 -35.11 -45.58
CA ARG A 1051 11.21 -33.84 -46.04
C ARG A 1051 10.59 -32.60 -45.37
N VAL A 1052 9.27 -32.56 -45.21
CA VAL A 1052 8.59 -31.44 -44.52
C VAL A 1052 8.89 -31.44 -43.03
N LEU A 1053 8.78 -32.60 -42.37
CA LEU A 1053 9.10 -32.72 -40.95
C LEU A 1053 10.60 -32.51 -40.68
N GLY A 1054 11.49 -32.93 -41.59
CA GLY A 1054 12.93 -32.62 -41.49
C GLY A 1054 13.22 -31.12 -41.55
N ARG A 1055 12.49 -30.35 -42.38
CA ARG A 1055 12.61 -28.87 -42.39
C ARG A 1055 12.05 -28.22 -41.13
N ILE A 1056 10.94 -28.74 -40.60
CA ILE A 1056 10.40 -28.30 -39.31
C ILE A 1056 11.39 -28.63 -38.18
N LEU A 1057 12.04 -29.78 -38.25
CA LEU A 1057 13.08 -30.19 -37.28
C LEU A 1057 14.27 -29.22 -37.32
N ILE A 1058 14.76 -28.88 -38.50
CA ILE A 1058 15.85 -27.92 -38.69
C ILE A 1058 15.45 -26.54 -38.19
N LEU A 1059 14.26 -26.04 -38.53
CA LEU A 1059 13.75 -24.75 -38.04
C LEU A 1059 13.57 -24.73 -36.52
N SER A 1060 13.07 -25.82 -35.94
CA SER A 1060 12.90 -25.93 -34.49
C SER A 1060 14.24 -26.06 -33.77
N ALA A 1061 15.23 -26.72 -34.37
CA ALA A 1061 16.59 -26.80 -33.85
C ALA A 1061 17.32 -25.45 -33.95
N ILE A 1062 17.16 -24.72 -35.06
CA ILE A 1062 17.70 -23.35 -35.22
C ILE A 1062 17.04 -22.41 -34.21
N MET A 1063 15.72 -22.48 -34.06
CA MET A 1063 15.04 -21.71 -33.02
C MET A 1063 15.57 -22.09 -31.65
N LEU A 1064 15.63 -23.37 -31.28
CA LEU A 1064 16.16 -23.82 -29.99
C LEU A 1064 17.58 -23.33 -29.74
N LEU A 1065 18.47 -23.36 -30.74
CA LEU A 1065 19.83 -22.84 -30.63
C LEU A 1065 19.85 -21.32 -30.47
N ALA A 1066 19.00 -20.58 -31.17
CA ALA A 1066 18.84 -19.14 -30.96
C ALA A 1066 18.27 -18.84 -29.56
N TRP A 1067 17.33 -19.67 -29.07
CA TRP A 1067 16.76 -19.53 -27.73
C TRP A 1067 17.82 -19.87 -26.65
N LEU A 1068 18.67 -20.87 -26.86
CA LEU A 1068 19.77 -21.16 -25.94
C LEU A 1068 20.83 -20.07 -25.97
N ALA A 1069 21.19 -19.54 -27.15
CA ALA A 1069 22.17 -18.47 -27.29
C ALA A 1069 21.74 -17.18 -26.58
N ILE A 1070 20.50 -16.74 -26.78
CA ILE A 1070 19.97 -15.54 -26.11
C ILE A 1070 19.80 -15.80 -24.61
N GLY A 1071 19.39 -17.00 -24.18
CA GLY A 1071 19.34 -17.38 -22.77
C GLY A 1071 20.71 -17.33 -22.09
N MET A 1072 21.76 -17.81 -22.76
CA MET A 1072 23.14 -17.72 -22.27
C MET A 1072 23.63 -16.26 -22.19
N VAL A 1073 23.26 -15.40 -23.16
CA VAL A 1073 23.58 -13.96 -23.11
C VAL A 1073 22.86 -13.28 -21.94
N LEU A 1074 21.56 -13.53 -21.76
CA LEU A 1074 20.79 -12.98 -20.64
C LEU A 1074 21.30 -13.48 -19.29
N HIS A 1075 21.69 -14.75 -19.17
CA HIS A 1075 22.33 -15.29 -17.96
C HIS A 1075 23.70 -14.64 -17.70
N GLY A 1076 24.49 -14.39 -18.75
CA GLY A 1076 25.73 -13.64 -18.66
C GLY A 1076 25.51 -12.18 -18.20
N MET A 1077 24.47 -11.52 -18.71
CA MET A 1077 24.06 -10.19 -18.25
C MET A 1077 23.57 -10.22 -16.79
N LEU A 1078 22.89 -11.29 -16.38
CA LEU A 1078 22.47 -11.53 -15.00
C LEU A 1078 23.68 -11.64 -14.07
N ASN A 1079 24.67 -12.45 -14.43
CA ASN A 1079 25.90 -12.58 -13.64
C ASN A 1079 26.70 -11.26 -13.60
N ALA A 1080 26.75 -10.52 -14.72
CA ALA A 1080 27.39 -9.20 -14.76
C ALA A 1080 26.68 -8.18 -13.85
N PHE A 1081 25.34 -8.09 -13.92
CA PHE A 1081 24.56 -7.23 -13.04
C PHE A 1081 24.69 -7.64 -11.57
N THR A 1082 24.66 -8.94 -11.27
CA THR A 1082 24.78 -9.44 -9.89
C THR A 1082 26.17 -9.13 -9.31
N ILE A 1083 27.24 -9.20 -10.11
CA ILE A 1083 28.60 -8.81 -9.70
C ILE A 1083 28.69 -7.29 -9.50
N GLU A 1084 28.15 -6.48 -10.41
CA GLU A 1084 28.20 -5.01 -10.30
C GLU A 1084 27.35 -4.49 -9.12
N THR A 1085 26.22 -5.14 -8.81
CA THR A 1085 25.39 -4.83 -7.63
C THR A 1085 25.97 -5.37 -6.32
N PHE A 1086 26.94 -6.29 -6.38
CA PHE A 1086 27.70 -6.76 -5.20
C PHE A 1086 28.90 -5.84 -4.89
N PHE A 1087 29.31 -5.02 -5.86
CA PHE A 1087 30.39 -4.02 -5.72
C PHE A 1087 29.89 -2.59 -5.43
N VAL A 1088 28.58 -2.34 -5.51
CA VAL A 1088 27.89 -1.07 -5.16
C VAL A 1088 27.08 -1.28 -3.89
#